data_AF-Q96WT2-F1
#
_entry.id   AF-Q96WT2-F1
#
_cell.length_a   1.000
_cell.length_b   1.000
_cell.length_c   1.000
_cell.angle_alpha   90.00
_cell.angle_beta   90.00
_cell.angle_gamma   90.00
#
_symmetry.space_group_name_H-M   'P 1'
#
loop_
_entity.id
_entity.type
_entity.pdbx_description
1 polymer ?
#
loop_
_entity_poly.entity_id
_entity_poly.type
_entity_poly.pdbx_seq_one_letter_code
_entity_poly.pdbx_strand_id
1 'polypeptide(L)'
;MVPISTRSEVQDGLIAQARSLITRIVHNSDDVYGFGTLSCTVYDTAWVALVTKHVNGIKHWLFPESFHYILASQCDDGTWCEDKTAQFDGVLNTIAGLLVLKRYRRDPLQLKVDNRDLDSRIKLATSALHSLLEEWDVSTTNNVGFEIIVPTMLDLLVQEDPSLSFELKGREALTEIREAKMNRFQPELLYQGKLMTLTHSLEALLGRIDYDNVARYTVKGSMFASPSSTAAYLMSASTWDDEAETYLRYTITASTGKGSGGVPGVFPTTYFEYTWILSTLFRAGFQSSELDSPELTAMTDTLLKAFKAFSGAIGLDSGIEPDVDDSAKIVTTLNMLGKPAHARYLCDNFEVETHFRVYPRERDPSFSANCNALAAFLHQPDVEVYSSQILKAASYLCERMWNADEKIDDKWNKSHLYSSFLYTQVMTDLMAITEAGRLDGVFTRELLTRVCVTIFQSCLRAMLKQSHDGSWNQSLEETAYAILHLTEARRLCFFEQISEPLENSIYRGITFLTTIDKPPMEYLWSDKVSYGSAYLAETYVLAARRAAESTSVTNLVGSSIWKDNASTKMHKLVGLFHRTPLLKALPKWELQASMIEASIYQGLLQDARLEVLQRPKVDGGEYLSIIPFTWTSCSNSARTNASASHLWELMALSFFTYQVDEFMEAVAGPAFKGRMTHLHAIIDEAVHCSQNRERTPGECENTNHVTSELLQAVRFILDNPTVRKASPYDRNTLLQELRIFLHAHVTQVEDNASFGRERLTGDKALTSYRSQLYRWVHTISSDHIAGPFCFYYATCLLGATLTAHPPNDCFPKSSQKYLAAATCRHLSCMCRMYNDIGSWNRDHREGNLNCLHFPEFSETTSDDAERKASLLTLAQYERKQWCNALQQLEKEMVHGASEPAAARLAKRRACLIDMFCKVTDLYGQIYVLRDVSSVIKDVVRNGE
;
A
#
# COMPACT_ATOMS: atom_id res chain seq x y z
N MET A 1 -24.13 22.07 11.61
CA MET A 1 -25.19 22.01 10.58
C MET A 1 -25.44 23.41 10.05
N VAL A 2 -25.37 23.57 8.73
CA VAL A 2 -25.56 24.85 8.00
C VAL A 2 -27.05 24.99 7.60
N PRO A 3 -27.70 26.16 7.81
CA PRO A 3 -29.11 26.41 7.45
C PRO A 3 -29.46 26.07 5.98
N ILE A 4 -30.75 25.82 5.70
CA ILE A 4 -31.21 25.44 4.35
C ILE A 4 -30.95 26.56 3.32
N SER A 5 -31.15 27.84 3.67
CA SER A 5 -30.89 28.96 2.75
C SER A 5 -29.41 29.02 2.33
N THR A 6 -28.51 28.82 3.29
CA THR A 6 -27.07 28.76 3.06
C THR A 6 -26.63 27.53 2.26
N ARG A 7 -27.39 26.41 2.28
CA ARG A 7 -27.07 25.25 1.42
C ARG A 7 -27.32 25.58 -0.06
N SER A 8 -28.44 26.24 -0.38
CA SER A 8 -28.73 26.64 -1.77
C SER A 8 -27.66 27.59 -2.31
N GLU A 9 -27.24 28.58 -1.52
CA GLU A 9 -26.21 29.55 -1.93
C GLU A 9 -24.85 28.89 -2.18
N VAL A 10 -24.46 27.92 -1.35
CA VAL A 10 -23.21 27.17 -1.56
C VAL A 10 -23.30 26.31 -2.82
N GLN A 11 -24.42 25.63 -3.06
CA GLN A 11 -24.65 24.83 -4.26
C GLN A 11 -24.58 25.69 -5.54
N ASP A 12 -25.31 26.80 -5.56
CA ASP A 12 -25.30 27.73 -6.70
C ASP A 12 -23.89 28.29 -6.94
N GLY A 13 -23.14 28.59 -5.86
CA GLY A 13 -21.75 29.02 -5.92
C GLY A 13 -20.80 27.97 -6.50
N LEU A 14 -20.97 26.69 -6.15
CA LEU A 14 -20.17 25.59 -6.69
C LEU A 14 -20.48 25.34 -8.16
N ILE A 15 -21.76 25.39 -8.56
CA ILE A 15 -22.19 25.26 -9.95
C ILE A 15 -21.59 26.38 -10.80
N ALA A 16 -21.63 27.63 -10.31
CA ALA A 16 -21.03 28.77 -10.99
C ALA A 16 -19.50 28.62 -11.17
N GLN A 17 -18.80 28.12 -10.16
CA GLN A 17 -17.35 27.84 -10.25
C GLN A 17 -17.04 26.72 -11.26
N ALA A 18 -17.81 25.63 -11.23
CA ALA A 18 -17.63 24.52 -12.18
C ALA A 18 -17.90 24.95 -13.63
N ARG A 19 -18.95 25.76 -13.88
CA ARG A 19 -19.20 26.38 -15.19
C ARG A 19 -18.04 27.29 -15.59
N SER A 20 -17.58 28.16 -14.69
CA SER A 20 -16.45 29.05 -14.94
C SER A 20 -15.17 28.28 -15.31
N LEU A 21 -14.92 27.14 -14.67
CA LEU A 21 -13.80 26.25 -14.99
C LEU A 21 -13.94 25.69 -16.41
N ILE A 22 -15.09 25.11 -16.76
CA ILE A 22 -15.39 24.59 -18.11
C ILE A 22 -15.22 25.69 -19.17
N THR A 23 -15.75 26.89 -18.90
CA THR A 23 -15.58 28.05 -19.78
C THR A 23 -14.11 28.40 -19.95
N ARG A 24 -13.34 28.55 -18.86
CA ARG A 24 -11.90 28.87 -18.96
C ARG A 24 -11.10 27.83 -19.72
N ILE A 25 -11.43 26.54 -19.57
CA ILE A 25 -10.79 25.45 -20.33
C ILE A 25 -11.00 25.67 -21.82
N VAL A 26 -12.25 25.72 -22.28
CA VAL A 26 -12.58 25.81 -23.70
C VAL A 26 -12.06 27.11 -24.32
N HIS A 27 -12.13 28.23 -23.61
CA HIS A 27 -11.63 29.51 -24.10
C HIS A 27 -10.10 29.59 -24.20
N ASN A 28 -9.37 28.73 -23.49
CA ASN A 28 -7.92 28.61 -23.60
C ASN A 28 -7.49 27.47 -24.55
N SER A 29 -8.44 26.76 -25.17
CA SER A 29 -8.15 25.73 -26.15
C SER A 29 -7.93 26.34 -27.54
N ASP A 30 -6.95 25.80 -28.27
CA ASP A 30 -6.64 26.17 -29.65
C ASP A 30 -7.21 25.17 -30.64
N ASP A 31 -7.75 25.64 -31.76
CA ASP A 31 -8.38 24.78 -32.76
C ASP A 31 -7.41 23.80 -33.43
N VAL A 32 -6.12 24.18 -33.52
CA VAL A 32 -5.07 23.39 -34.18
C VAL A 32 -4.32 22.56 -33.15
N TYR A 33 -3.78 23.19 -32.10
CA TYR A 33 -2.91 22.56 -31.13
C TYR A 33 -3.63 22.04 -29.89
N GLY A 34 -4.90 22.36 -29.67
CA GLY A 34 -5.65 21.87 -28.52
C GLY A 34 -5.35 22.62 -27.23
N PHE A 35 -5.42 21.91 -26.12
CA PHE A 35 -5.41 22.44 -24.75
C PHE A 35 -4.39 21.71 -23.87
N GLY A 36 -3.81 22.41 -22.90
CA GLY A 36 -2.94 21.80 -21.90
C GLY A 36 -2.64 22.74 -20.73
N THR A 37 -2.85 22.29 -19.48
CA THR A 37 -2.53 23.06 -18.26
C THR A 37 -1.52 22.40 -17.32
N LEU A 38 -0.75 21.44 -17.84
CA LEU A 38 0.37 20.86 -17.10
C LEU A 38 1.43 21.92 -16.79
N SER A 39 2.02 21.86 -15.60
CA SER A 39 3.12 22.74 -15.19
C SER A 39 4.36 22.56 -16.05
N CYS A 40 5.13 23.64 -16.26
CA CYS A 40 6.43 23.54 -16.92
C CYS A 40 7.39 22.64 -16.13
N THR A 41 8.24 21.91 -16.85
CA THR A 41 9.29 21.05 -16.27
C THR A 41 10.66 21.61 -16.63
N VAL A 42 11.59 21.60 -15.67
CA VAL A 42 12.97 22.04 -15.92
C VAL A 42 13.64 21.10 -16.92
N TYR A 43 13.42 19.78 -16.79
CA TYR A 43 13.99 18.78 -17.69
C TYR A 43 13.65 19.05 -19.16
N ASP A 44 12.37 19.20 -19.53
CA ASP A 44 12.00 19.41 -20.92
C ASP A 44 12.40 20.80 -21.43
N THR A 45 12.29 21.82 -20.57
CA THR A 45 12.77 23.17 -20.87
C THR A 45 14.27 23.21 -21.16
N ALA A 46 15.07 22.41 -20.44
CA ALA A 46 16.50 22.31 -20.67
C ALA A 46 16.80 21.74 -22.06
N TRP A 47 16.06 20.72 -22.50
CA TRP A 47 16.21 20.19 -23.86
C TRP A 47 15.86 21.21 -24.94
N VAL A 48 14.79 21.98 -24.75
CA VAL A 48 14.45 23.08 -25.66
C VAL A 48 15.55 24.15 -25.69
N ALA A 49 16.12 24.51 -24.54
CA ALA A 49 17.23 25.45 -24.45
C ALA A 49 18.50 24.97 -25.19
N LEU A 50 18.67 23.66 -25.42
CA LEU A 50 19.83 23.09 -26.12
C LEU A 50 19.72 23.09 -27.65
N VAL A 51 18.58 23.50 -28.22
CA VAL A 51 18.40 23.52 -29.67
C VAL A 51 19.20 24.65 -30.31
N THR A 52 19.98 24.32 -31.34
CA THR A 52 20.71 25.31 -32.15
C THR A 52 20.31 25.23 -33.61
N LYS A 53 20.15 26.38 -34.28
CA LYS A 53 19.87 26.49 -35.72
C LYS A 53 20.94 27.33 -36.39
N HIS A 54 21.33 26.96 -37.61
CA HIS A 54 22.15 27.83 -38.46
C HIS A 54 21.23 28.81 -39.22
N VAL A 55 21.30 30.09 -38.90
CA VAL A 55 20.58 31.16 -39.60
C VAL A 55 21.60 31.93 -40.43
N ASN A 56 21.43 31.96 -41.75
CA ASN A 56 22.39 32.57 -42.69
C ASN A 56 23.84 32.08 -42.49
N GLY A 57 24.02 30.79 -42.19
CA GLY A 57 25.32 30.16 -41.94
C GLY A 57 25.92 30.41 -40.55
N ILE A 58 25.26 31.17 -39.68
CA ILE A 58 25.70 31.43 -38.30
C ILE A 58 24.89 30.56 -37.35
N LYS A 59 25.57 29.84 -36.45
CA LYS A 59 24.93 29.02 -35.43
C LYS A 59 24.36 29.89 -34.31
N HIS A 60 23.10 29.65 -33.93
CA HIS A 60 22.41 30.35 -32.85
C HIS A 60 21.75 29.38 -31.88
N TRP A 61 21.70 29.74 -30.60
CA TRP A 61 20.73 29.15 -29.66
C TRP A 61 19.32 29.58 -30.08
N LEU A 62 18.44 28.64 -30.38
CA LEU A 62 17.17 28.94 -31.04
C LEU A 62 16.10 29.50 -30.08
N PHE A 63 16.16 29.11 -28.81
CA PHE A 63 15.20 29.44 -27.76
C PHE A 63 15.90 30.05 -26.52
N PRO A 64 16.45 31.27 -26.63
CA PRO A 64 17.13 31.93 -25.52
C PRO A 64 16.22 32.14 -24.30
N GLU A 65 14.91 32.26 -24.49
CA GLU A 65 13.91 32.36 -23.43
C GLU A 65 13.92 31.12 -22.54
N SER A 66 14.06 29.92 -23.11
CA SER A 66 14.16 28.69 -22.33
C SER A 66 15.45 28.64 -21.51
N PHE A 67 16.57 29.19 -22.02
CA PHE A 67 17.78 29.35 -21.21
C PHE A 67 17.57 30.32 -20.03
N HIS A 68 16.88 31.44 -20.26
CA HIS A 68 16.53 32.37 -19.18
C HIS A 68 15.63 31.72 -18.13
N TYR A 69 14.70 30.85 -18.53
CA TYR A 69 13.90 30.05 -17.60
C TYR A 69 14.77 29.13 -16.74
N ILE A 70 15.76 28.45 -17.34
CA ILE A 70 16.70 27.59 -16.60
C ILE A 70 17.51 28.40 -15.59
N LEU A 71 18.00 29.59 -15.95
CA LEU A 71 18.72 30.47 -15.02
C LEU A 71 17.85 30.93 -13.85
N ALA A 72 16.59 31.29 -14.13
CA ALA A 72 15.64 31.78 -13.12
C ALA A 72 15.15 30.68 -12.17
N SER A 73 15.09 29.42 -12.65
CA SER A 73 14.57 28.28 -11.89
C SER A 73 15.63 27.58 -11.01
N GLN A 74 16.90 28.00 -11.04
CA GLN A 74 17.93 27.42 -10.19
C GLN A 74 17.79 27.92 -8.74
N CYS A 75 17.72 27.00 -7.79
CA CYS A 75 17.65 27.28 -6.36
C CYS A 75 19.00 27.75 -5.79
N ASP A 76 18.97 28.37 -4.60
CA ASP A 76 20.16 28.90 -3.92
C ASP A 76 21.23 27.84 -3.59
N ASP A 77 20.82 26.57 -3.41
CA ASP A 77 21.73 25.44 -3.19
C ASP A 77 22.33 24.87 -4.49
N GLY A 78 21.97 25.44 -5.65
CA GLY A 78 22.45 25.05 -6.97
C GLY A 78 21.61 24.01 -7.67
N THR A 79 20.60 23.42 -7.01
CA THR A 79 19.69 22.44 -7.61
C THR A 79 18.59 23.09 -8.44
N TRP A 80 17.85 22.28 -9.20
CA TRP A 80 16.54 22.63 -9.76
C TRP A 80 15.45 21.79 -9.09
N CYS A 81 15.41 21.87 -7.75
CA CYS A 81 14.52 21.08 -6.90
C CYS A 81 13.79 22.00 -5.92
N GLU A 82 12.59 22.44 -6.27
CA GLU A 82 11.74 23.23 -5.36
C GLU A 82 11.26 22.35 -4.19
N ASP A 83 10.77 21.14 -4.50
CA ASP A 83 10.34 20.16 -3.51
C ASP A 83 11.47 19.20 -3.15
N LYS A 84 12.14 19.47 -2.02
CA LYS A 84 13.24 18.63 -1.51
C LYS A 84 12.83 17.20 -1.17
N THR A 85 11.53 16.90 -1.08
CA THR A 85 11.04 15.53 -0.89
C THR A 85 11.01 14.74 -2.20
N ALA A 86 10.96 15.42 -3.35
CA ALA A 86 11.02 14.85 -4.69
C ALA A 86 12.48 14.58 -5.12
N GLN A 87 13.16 13.67 -4.41
CA GLN A 87 14.58 13.38 -4.59
C GLN A 87 14.98 13.11 -6.05
N PHE A 88 14.21 12.28 -6.76
CA PHE A 88 14.49 11.93 -8.15
C PHE A 88 14.33 13.11 -9.12
N ASP A 89 13.29 13.92 -8.96
CA ASP A 89 13.08 15.13 -9.75
C ASP A 89 14.28 16.07 -9.61
N GLY A 90 14.76 16.25 -8.38
CA GLY A 90 15.96 17.03 -8.11
C GLY A 90 17.20 16.49 -8.83
N VAL A 91 17.40 15.17 -8.88
CA VAL A 91 18.49 14.54 -9.65
C VAL A 91 18.36 14.89 -11.12
N LEU A 92 17.23 14.55 -11.76
CA LEU A 92 17.11 14.67 -13.21
C LEU A 92 17.10 16.13 -13.68
N ASN A 93 16.38 17.01 -12.99
CA ASN A 93 16.36 18.44 -13.31
C ASN A 93 17.74 19.08 -13.13
N THR A 94 18.50 18.69 -12.09
CA THR A 94 19.85 19.24 -11.86
C THR A 94 20.85 18.77 -12.90
N ILE A 95 20.77 17.52 -13.35
CA ILE A 95 21.59 17.03 -14.48
C ILE A 95 21.31 17.86 -15.74
N ALA A 96 20.03 18.07 -16.07
CA ALA A 96 19.63 18.79 -17.27
C ALA A 96 20.00 20.28 -17.22
N GLY A 97 19.73 20.96 -16.10
CA GLY A 97 20.11 22.35 -15.87
C GLY A 97 21.63 22.55 -15.94
N LEU A 98 22.41 21.66 -15.31
CA LEU A 98 23.88 21.71 -15.35
C LEU A 98 24.42 21.56 -16.79
N LEU A 99 23.85 20.67 -17.59
CA LEU A 99 24.25 20.48 -18.99
C LEU A 99 24.03 21.75 -19.81
N VAL A 100 22.90 22.41 -19.62
CA VAL A 100 22.59 23.71 -20.26
C VAL A 100 23.63 24.76 -19.85
N LEU A 101 23.88 24.94 -18.56
CA LEU A 101 24.83 25.95 -18.08
C LEU A 101 26.23 25.73 -18.66
N LYS A 102 26.73 24.48 -18.67
CA LYS A 102 28.06 24.17 -19.22
C LYS A 102 28.15 24.48 -20.71
N ARG A 103 27.14 24.09 -21.50
CA ARG A 103 27.14 24.33 -22.96
C ARG A 103 27.06 25.81 -23.31
N TYR A 104 26.24 26.59 -22.59
CA TYR A 104 26.15 28.04 -22.78
C TYR A 104 27.41 28.76 -22.29
N ARG A 105 28.06 28.24 -21.23
CA ARG A 105 29.35 28.75 -20.75
C ARG A 105 30.50 28.50 -21.72
N ARG A 106 30.48 27.35 -22.42
CA ARG A 106 31.45 27.01 -23.46
C ARG A 106 31.23 27.81 -24.73
N ASP A 107 29.98 27.89 -25.19
CA ASP A 107 29.61 28.47 -26.47
C ASP A 107 28.33 29.33 -26.33
N PRO A 108 28.46 30.61 -25.93
CA PRO A 108 27.31 31.48 -25.72
C PRO A 108 26.62 31.92 -27.02
N LEU A 109 27.26 31.66 -28.18
CA LEU A 109 26.80 32.07 -29.51
C LEU A 109 26.41 33.56 -29.56
N GLN A 110 25.14 33.88 -29.83
CA GLN A 110 24.65 35.26 -29.94
C GLN A 110 24.38 35.94 -28.59
N LEU A 111 24.44 35.20 -27.48
CA LEU A 111 24.02 35.70 -26.18
C LEU A 111 25.19 36.34 -25.42
N LYS A 112 24.89 37.39 -24.67
CA LYS A 112 25.81 37.98 -23.70
C LYS A 112 25.53 37.35 -22.34
N VAL A 113 26.44 36.52 -21.86
CA VAL A 113 26.35 35.84 -20.56
C VAL A 113 27.42 36.34 -19.60
N ASP A 114 27.09 36.40 -18.31
CA ASP A 114 28.09 36.64 -17.26
C ASP A 114 28.77 35.31 -16.91
N ASN A 115 30.00 35.14 -17.39
CA ASN A 115 30.77 33.93 -17.15
C ASN A 115 31.05 33.68 -15.66
N ARG A 116 31.15 34.72 -14.83
CA ARG A 116 31.39 34.54 -13.39
C ARG A 116 30.15 34.00 -12.69
N ASP A 117 28.98 34.52 -13.07
CA ASP A 117 27.69 34.00 -12.60
C ASP A 117 27.51 32.54 -13.01
N LEU A 118 27.73 32.23 -14.30
CA LEU A 118 27.65 30.85 -14.79
C LEU A 118 28.64 29.91 -14.09
N ASP A 119 29.90 30.32 -13.89
CA ASP A 119 30.91 29.51 -13.21
C ASP A 119 30.49 29.21 -11.75
N SER A 120 29.90 30.20 -11.06
CA SER A 120 29.37 30.03 -9.71
C SER A 120 28.20 29.04 -9.68
N ARG A 121 27.23 29.21 -10.60
CA ARG A 121 26.06 28.34 -10.74
C ARG A 121 26.42 26.90 -11.09
N ILE A 122 27.36 26.72 -12.02
CA ILE A 122 27.90 25.41 -12.42
C ILE A 122 28.56 24.72 -11.23
N LYS A 123 29.36 25.45 -10.44
CA LYS A 123 30.03 24.90 -9.26
C LYS A 123 29.02 24.41 -8.21
N LEU A 124 28.02 25.23 -7.89
CA LEU A 124 26.97 24.86 -6.93
C LEU A 124 26.17 23.65 -7.43
N ALA A 125 25.69 23.68 -8.68
CA ALA A 125 24.95 22.58 -9.29
C ALA A 125 25.74 21.27 -9.33
N THR A 126 27.05 21.33 -9.64
CA THR A 126 27.92 20.14 -9.65
C THR A 126 28.04 19.56 -8.25
N SER A 127 28.29 20.40 -7.25
CA SER A 127 28.38 19.96 -5.85
C SER A 127 27.07 19.34 -5.37
N ALA A 128 25.93 19.97 -5.67
CA ALA A 128 24.63 19.48 -5.26
C ALA A 128 24.25 18.17 -5.97
N LEU A 129 24.59 18.03 -7.27
CA LEU A 129 24.35 16.81 -8.02
C LEU A 129 25.11 15.61 -7.43
N HIS A 130 26.36 15.80 -6.96
CA HIS A 130 27.08 14.73 -6.26
C HIS A 130 26.32 14.25 -5.03
N SER A 131 25.85 15.17 -4.18
CA SER A 131 25.07 14.81 -2.99
C SER A 131 23.74 14.13 -3.35
N LEU A 132 23.01 14.66 -4.34
CA LEU A 132 21.75 14.08 -4.80
C LEU A 132 21.92 12.65 -5.32
N LEU A 133 22.97 12.38 -6.11
CA LEU A 133 23.25 11.04 -6.64
C LEU A 133 23.74 10.05 -5.57
N GLU A 134 24.44 10.54 -4.55
CA GLU A 134 24.87 9.71 -3.42
C GLU A 134 23.68 9.31 -2.53
N GLU A 135 22.69 10.18 -2.39
CA GLU A 135 21.49 9.93 -1.60
C GLU A 135 20.38 9.23 -2.37
N TRP A 136 20.41 9.26 -3.71
CA TRP A 136 19.33 8.78 -4.56
C TRP A 136 19.03 7.29 -4.35
N ASP A 137 17.79 7.01 -3.96
CA ASP A 137 17.27 5.64 -3.91
C ASP A 137 16.60 5.23 -5.23
N VAL A 138 17.35 4.48 -6.03
CA VAL A 138 16.90 3.91 -7.30
C VAL A 138 15.70 2.96 -7.10
N SER A 139 15.63 2.24 -5.97
CA SER A 139 14.59 1.22 -5.73
C SER A 139 13.19 1.79 -5.55
N THR A 140 13.07 3.06 -5.19
CA THR A 140 11.77 3.76 -5.04
C THR A 140 11.36 4.56 -6.26
N THR A 141 12.19 4.57 -7.32
CA THR A 141 11.94 5.41 -8.50
C THR A 141 11.08 4.67 -9.52
N ASN A 142 9.98 5.31 -9.93
CA ASN A 142 9.05 4.76 -10.92
C ASN A 142 8.67 5.75 -12.04
N ASN A 143 9.43 6.85 -12.15
CA ASN A 143 9.22 7.87 -13.19
C ASN A 143 9.44 7.32 -14.61
N VAL A 144 8.78 7.92 -15.59
CA VAL A 144 8.80 7.43 -16.96
C VAL A 144 10.22 7.53 -17.53
N GLY A 145 10.79 6.39 -17.91
CA GLY A 145 12.04 6.34 -18.66
C GLY A 145 13.31 6.61 -17.86
N PHE A 146 13.24 6.77 -16.53
CA PHE A 146 14.41 7.14 -15.71
C PHE A 146 15.62 6.23 -15.91
N GLU A 147 15.40 4.94 -16.15
CA GLU A 147 16.42 3.91 -16.29
C GLU A 147 17.27 4.05 -17.57
N ILE A 148 16.76 4.78 -18.56
CA ILE A 148 17.50 5.12 -19.79
C ILE A 148 17.87 6.60 -19.84
N ILE A 149 17.02 7.48 -19.31
CA ILE A 149 17.22 8.93 -19.32
C ILE A 149 18.43 9.30 -18.46
N VAL A 150 18.49 8.86 -17.19
CA VAL A 150 19.55 9.29 -16.26
C VAL A 150 20.94 8.87 -16.77
N PRO A 151 21.18 7.62 -17.19
CA PRO A 151 22.49 7.24 -17.74
C PRO A 151 22.87 8.06 -18.97
N THR A 152 21.95 8.27 -19.91
CA THR A 152 22.23 9.07 -21.12
C THR A 152 22.56 10.52 -20.76
N MET A 153 21.86 11.12 -19.79
CA MET A 153 22.10 12.48 -19.36
C MET A 153 23.43 12.65 -18.61
N LEU A 154 23.81 11.67 -17.78
CA LEU A 154 25.13 11.64 -17.14
C LEU A 154 26.26 11.48 -18.17
N ASP A 155 26.07 10.62 -19.18
CA ASP A 155 27.03 10.45 -20.27
C ASP A 155 27.23 11.78 -21.04
N LEU A 156 26.15 12.53 -21.30
CA LEU A 156 26.24 13.85 -21.93
C LEU A 156 27.00 14.88 -21.08
N LEU A 157 26.82 14.86 -19.75
CA LEU A 157 27.58 15.72 -18.85
C LEU A 157 29.07 15.39 -18.85
N VAL A 158 29.43 14.10 -18.80
CA VAL A 158 30.84 13.65 -18.84
C VAL A 158 31.48 13.96 -20.20
N GLN A 159 30.72 13.86 -21.29
CA GLN A 159 31.20 14.29 -22.62
C GLN A 159 31.46 15.80 -22.68
N GLU A 160 30.63 16.62 -22.02
CA GLU A 160 30.78 18.07 -21.97
C GLU A 160 31.93 18.50 -21.03
N ASP A 161 32.11 17.80 -19.92
CA ASP A 161 33.20 18.01 -18.97
C ASP A 161 33.77 16.66 -18.50
N PRO A 162 34.85 16.17 -19.17
CA PRO A 162 35.49 14.91 -18.83
C PRO A 162 36.10 14.83 -17.43
N SER A 163 36.17 15.94 -16.69
CA SER A 163 36.61 15.94 -15.29
C SER A 163 35.53 15.46 -14.32
N LEU A 164 34.26 15.40 -14.76
CA LEU A 164 33.16 14.91 -13.95
C LEU A 164 33.18 13.38 -13.84
N SER A 165 33.01 12.88 -12.62
CA SER A 165 32.80 11.47 -12.33
C SER A 165 31.75 11.32 -11.25
N PHE A 166 30.68 10.56 -11.53
CA PHE A 166 29.56 10.43 -10.60
C PHE A 166 29.56 9.08 -9.91
N GLU A 167 29.54 9.07 -8.58
CA GLU A 167 29.29 7.86 -7.80
C GLU A 167 27.80 7.75 -7.49
N LEU A 168 27.22 6.56 -7.68
CA LEU A 168 25.81 6.27 -7.42
C LEU A 168 25.77 5.00 -6.57
N LYS A 169 25.19 5.07 -5.36
CA LYS A 169 25.03 3.87 -4.51
C LYS A 169 24.17 2.82 -5.22
N GLY A 170 23.11 3.24 -5.91
CA GLY A 170 22.22 2.36 -6.68
C GLY A 170 22.68 2.03 -8.11
N ARG A 171 23.97 2.16 -8.45
CA ARG A 171 24.47 1.97 -9.83
C ARG A 171 24.15 0.59 -10.42
N GLU A 172 24.35 -0.47 -9.65
CA GLU A 172 24.09 -1.84 -10.09
C GLU A 172 22.61 -2.05 -10.37
N ALA A 173 21.73 -1.66 -9.44
CA ALA A 173 20.28 -1.72 -9.61
C ALA A 173 19.81 -0.92 -10.84
N LEU A 174 20.33 0.29 -11.04
CA LEU A 174 20.01 1.11 -12.22
C LEU A 174 20.45 0.41 -13.52
N THR A 175 21.63 -0.21 -13.50
CA THR A 175 22.18 -0.93 -14.66
C THR A 175 21.33 -2.15 -15.00
N GLU A 176 20.91 -2.93 -14.00
CA GLU A 176 20.05 -4.10 -14.20
C GLU A 176 18.69 -3.71 -14.79
N ILE A 177 18.03 -2.68 -14.24
CA ILE A 177 16.74 -2.20 -14.75
C ILE A 177 16.89 -1.70 -16.18
N ARG A 178 17.96 -0.95 -16.46
CA ARG A 178 18.28 -0.45 -17.79
C ARG A 178 18.49 -1.59 -18.78
N GLU A 179 19.32 -2.57 -18.45
CA GLU A 179 19.61 -3.71 -19.32
C GLU A 179 18.35 -4.54 -19.60
N ALA A 180 17.52 -4.78 -18.58
CA ALA A 180 16.25 -5.48 -18.74
C ALA A 180 15.31 -4.78 -19.74
N LYS A 181 15.30 -3.44 -19.75
CA LYS A 181 14.55 -2.64 -20.72
C LYS A 181 15.20 -2.62 -22.10
N MET A 182 16.51 -2.39 -22.16
CA MET A 182 17.26 -2.29 -23.42
C MET A 182 17.30 -3.62 -24.17
N ASN A 183 17.32 -4.77 -23.47
CA ASN A 183 17.21 -6.09 -24.09
C ASN A 183 15.86 -6.32 -24.81
N ARG A 184 14.83 -5.54 -24.48
CA ARG A 184 13.52 -5.58 -25.13
C ARG A 184 13.38 -4.52 -26.24
N PHE A 185 14.32 -3.58 -26.31
CA PHE A 185 14.32 -2.50 -27.30
C PHE A 185 14.97 -2.97 -28.60
N GLN A 186 14.25 -2.78 -29.70
CA GLN A 186 14.75 -3.04 -31.05
C GLN A 186 14.56 -1.77 -31.87
N PRO A 187 15.63 -1.05 -32.23
CA PRO A 187 15.55 0.14 -33.07
C PRO A 187 14.75 -0.10 -34.36
N GLU A 188 14.82 -1.31 -34.93
CA GLU A 188 14.11 -1.67 -36.17
C GLU A 188 12.60 -1.58 -36.03
N LEU A 189 12.03 -1.85 -34.84
CA LEU A 189 10.60 -1.69 -34.60
C LEU A 189 10.18 -0.22 -34.67
N LEU A 190 11.05 0.68 -34.18
CA LEU A 190 10.85 2.12 -34.28
C LEU A 190 10.86 2.58 -35.74
N TYR A 191 11.51 1.86 -36.67
CA TYR A 191 11.51 2.25 -38.09
C TYR A 191 10.36 1.63 -38.89
N GLN A 192 9.65 0.65 -38.33
CA GLN A 192 8.52 -0.06 -38.97
C GLN A 192 7.17 0.67 -38.86
N GLY A 193 7.14 1.90 -38.33
CA GLY A 193 5.91 2.67 -38.19
C GLY A 193 5.08 2.31 -36.95
N LYS A 194 5.65 1.58 -35.99
CA LYS A 194 4.98 1.30 -34.71
C LYS A 194 5.37 2.39 -33.71
N LEU A 195 4.38 3.21 -33.32
CA LEU A 195 4.52 4.07 -32.16
C LEU A 195 4.86 3.20 -30.94
N MET A 196 5.78 3.71 -30.12
CA MET A 196 6.24 3.05 -28.91
C MET A 196 6.36 4.11 -27.84
N THR A 197 6.12 3.78 -26.57
CA THR A 197 6.30 4.74 -25.45
C THR A 197 7.68 5.40 -25.41
N LEU A 198 8.71 4.79 -25.99
CA LEU A 198 10.04 5.40 -26.14
C LEU A 198 10.08 6.62 -27.07
N THR A 199 9.11 6.81 -27.97
CA THR A 199 8.99 8.05 -28.76
C THR A 199 8.65 9.25 -27.88
N HIS A 200 8.11 9.03 -26.67
CA HIS A 200 7.96 10.07 -25.66
C HIS A 200 9.31 10.53 -25.09
N SER A 201 10.38 9.73 -25.20
CA SER A 201 11.70 9.99 -24.60
C SER A 201 12.85 9.78 -25.59
N LEU A 202 12.71 10.27 -26.83
CA LEU A 202 13.72 10.05 -27.88
C LEU A 202 15.09 10.58 -27.46
N GLU A 203 15.14 11.63 -26.64
CA GLU A 203 16.39 12.19 -26.14
C GLU A 203 17.25 11.18 -25.35
N ALA A 204 16.63 10.15 -24.76
CA ALA A 204 17.32 9.07 -24.08
C ALA A 204 18.03 8.09 -25.05
N LEU A 205 17.71 8.16 -26.35
CA LEU A 205 18.22 7.30 -27.42
C LEU A 205 19.27 7.99 -28.31
N LEU A 206 19.80 9.14 -27.92
CA LEU A 206 20.88 9.81 -28.64
C LEU A 206 22.06 8.84 -28.90
N GLY A 207 22.53 8.84 -30.15
CA GLY A 207 23.59 7.95 -30.63
C GLY A 207 23.18 6.48 -30.82
N ARG A 208 21.91 6.13 -30.62
CA ARG A 208 21.41 4.74 -30.72
C ARG A 208 20.40 4.52 -31.85
N ILE A 209 19.81 5.58 -32.37
CA ILE A 209 18.84 5.53 -33.46
C ILE A 209 19.19 6.53 -34.55
N ASP A 210 18.65 6.30 -35.74
CA ASP A 210 18.64 7.23 -36.85
C ASP A 210 17.38 8.10 -36.76
N TYR A 211 17.58 9.40 -36.51
CA TYR A 211 16.49 10.34 -36.31
C TYR A 211 15.76 10.72 -37.60
N ASP A 212 16.36 10.48 -38.78
CA ASP A 212 15.67 10.69 -40.05
C ASP A 212 14.55 9.66 -40.23
N ASN A 213 14.74 8.45 -39.69
CA ASN A 213 13.74 7.39 -39.79
C ASN A 213 12.53 7.59 -38.87
N VAL A 214 12.63 8.46 -37.85
CA VAL A 214 11.53 8.76 -36.92
C VAL A 214 10.73 10.00 -37.32
N ALA A 215 11.17 10.78 -38.31
CA ALA A 215 10.46 11.97 -38.81
C ALA A 215 8.98 11.71 -39.15
N ARG A 216 8.65 10.49 -39.60
CA ARG A 216 7.29 10.06 -39.91
C ARG A 216 6.30 10.06 -38.73
N TYR A 217 6.80 10.14 -37.50
CA TYR A 217 5.97 10.15 -36.29
C TYR A 217 5.57 11.55 -35.85
N THR A 218 6.02 12.61 -36.53
CA THR A 218 5.60 13.96 -36.19
C THR A 218 4.09 14.11 -36.41
N VAL A 219 3.41 14.63 -35.40
CA VAL A 219 2.00 15.04 -35.50
C VAL A 219 1.91 16.48 -35.08
N LYS A 220 1.55 17.35 -36.03
CA LYS A 220 1.55 18.81 -35.87
C LYS A 220 2.92 19.33 -35.40
N GLY A 221 4.00 18.77 -35.96
CA GLY A 221 5.39 19.05 -35.58
C GLY A 221 5.89 18.38 -34.29
N SER A 222 5.00 17.84 -33.45
CA SER A 222 5.42 17.23 -32.18
C SER A 222 5.83 15.76 -32.34
N MET A 223 6.86 15.34 -31.61
CA MET A 223 7.16 13.93 -31.36
C MET A 223 6.43 13.49 -30.09
N PHE A 224 5.32 12.77 -30.25
CA PHE A 224 4.52 12.24 -29.13
C PHE A 224 4.07 13.31 -28.12
N ALA A 225 3.75 14.52 -28.61
CA ALA A 225 3.43 15.68 -27.76
C ALA A 225 4.51 16.02 -26.70
N SER A 226 5.76 15.61 -26.91
CA SER A 226 6.84 15.75 -25.94
C SER A 226 7.85 16.81 -26.38
N PRO A 227 7.96 17.96 -25.66
CA PRO A 227 8.91 19.01 -26.03
C PRO A 227 10.36 18.55 -26.01
N SER A 228 10.81 17.76 -25.03
CA SER A 228 12.20 17.27 -25.03
C SER A 228 12.48 16.30 -26.17
N SER A 229 11.53 15.40 -26.46
CA SER A 229 11.65 14.43 -27.55
C SER A 229 11.71 15.14 -28.90
N THR A 230 10.88 16.17 -29.07
CA THR A 230 10.84 17.01 -30.28
C THR A 230 12.13 17.83 -30.43
N ALA A 231 12.65 18.38 -29.33
CA ALA A 231 13.95 19.07 -29.32
C ALA A 231 15.10 18.14 -29.73
N ALA A 232 15.15 16.92 -29.16
CA ALA A 232 16.17 15.94 -29.52
C ALA A 232 16.07 15.50 -30.99
N TYR A 233 14.86 15.32 -31.50
CA TYR A 233 14.61 15.08 -32.93
C TYR A 233 15.15 16.22 -33.78
N LEU A 234 14.76 17.46 -33.49
CA LEU A 234 15.16 18.65 -34.26
C LEU A 234 16.68 18.89 -34.25
N MET A 235 17.36 18.49 -33.17
CA MET A 235 18.81 18.57 -33.05
C MET A 235 19.56 17.45 -33.78
N SER A 236 18.91 16.33 -34.07
CA SER A 236 19.57 15.09 -34.51
C SER A 236 19.19 14.66 -35.94
N ALA A 237 18.07 15.16 -36.47
CA ALA A 237 17.69 14.94 -37.86
C ALA A 237 18.68 15.63 -38.82
N SER A 238 18.93 15.01 -39.98
CA SER A 238 19.82 15.57 -41.00
C SER A 238 19.21 16.76 -41.74
N THR A 239 17.87 16.84 -41.77
CA THR A 239 17.10 17.93 -42.37
C THR A 239 16.30 18.64 -41.29
N TRP A 240 16.36 19.97 -41.29
CA TRP A 240 15.61 20.80 -40.35
C TRP A 240 14.10 20.70 -40.61
N ASP A 241 13.31 20.47 -39.56
CA ASP A 241 11.85 20.42 -39.62
C ASP A 241 11.25 21.72 -39.06
N ASP A 242 10.73 22.56 -39.96
CA ASP A 242 10.12 23.84 -39.59
C ASP A 242 8.77 23.67 -38.84
N GLU A 243 8.06 22.55 -39.01
CA GLU A 243 6.82 22.27 -38.27
C GLU A 243 7.16 21.91 -36.82
N ALA A 244 8.22 21.12 -36.60
CA ALA A 244 8.73 20.81 -35.27
C ALA A 244 9.25 22.05 -34.52
N GLU A 245 9.94 22.96 -35.22
CA GLU A 245 10.29 24.25 -34.64
C GLU A 245 9.02 25.06 -34.27
N THR A 246 8.03 25.10 -35.17
CA THR A 246 6.77 25.82 -34.94
C THR A 246 6.04 25.29 -33.72
N TYR A 247 5.99 23.97 -33.55
CA TYR A 247 5.44 23.32 -32.35
C TYR A 247 6.18 23.78 -31.08
N LEU A 248 7.52 23.74 -31.03
CA LEU A 248 8.26 24.17 -29.84
C LEU A 248 8.02 25.65 -29.51
N ARG A 249 7.97 26.52 -30.52
CA ARG A 249 7.63 27.95 -30.35
C ARG A 249 6.22 28.12 -29.80
N TYR A 250 5.28 27.35 -30.31
CA TYR A 250 3.89 27.38 -29.87
C TYR A 250 3.75 26.89 -28.43
N THR A 251 4.39 25.78 -28.05
CA THR A 251 4.36 25.25 -26.68
C THR A 251 4.92 26.26 -25.67
N ILE A 252 5.99 27.00 -26.01
CA ILE A 252 6.53 28.06 -25.13
C ILE A 252 5.49 29.16 -24.86
N THR A 253 4.72 29.57 -25.88
CA THR A 253 3.79 30.70 -25.76
C THR A 253 2.40 30.32 -25.26
N ALA A 254 1.90 29.15 -25.65
CA ALA A 254 0.52 28.71 -25.42
C ALA A 254 0.36 27.82 -24.17
N SER A 255 1.41 27.13 -23.72
CA SER A 255 1.32 26.33 -22.49
C SER A 255 1.26 27.21 -21.23
N THR A 256 1.23 26.58 -20.05
CA THR A 256 1.29 27.26 -18.75
C THR A 256 2.50 28.18 -18.59
N GLY A 257 3.57 27.95 -19.36
CA GLY A 257 4.75 28.81 -19.39
C GLY A 257 4.50 30.22 -19.91
N LYS A 258 3.44 30.45 -20.71
CA LYS A 258 2.98 31.77 -21.19
C LYS A 258 4.10 32.70 -21.69
N GLY A 259 5.06 32.13 -22.44
CA GLY A 259 6.18 32.87 -23.01
C GLY A 259 7.38 33.09 -22.07
N SER A 260 7.37 32.53 -20.86
CA SER A 260 8.51 32.57 -19.93
C SER A 260 9.73 31.76 -20.42
N GLY A 261 9.55 30.94 -21.46
CA GLY A 261 10.55 29.99 -21.96
C GLY A 261 10.36 28.57 -21.42
N GLY A 262 9.61 28.41 -20.33
CA GLY A 262 9.26 27.10 -19.77
C GLY A 262 8.27 26.33 -20.63
N VAL A 263 8.41 25.01 -20.67
CA VAL A 263 7.49 24.08 -21.35
C VAL A 263 7.15 22.90 -20.45
N PRO A 264 5.95 22.31 -20.54
CA PRO A 264 5.58 21.09 -19.81
C PRO A 264 6.24 19.84 -20.41
N GLY A 265 6.17 18.71 -19.71
CA GLY A 265 6.65 17.41 -20.21
C GLY A 265 5.82 16.82 -21.35
N VAL A 266 4.53 17.19 -21.41
CA VAL A 266 3.59 16.82 -22.47
C VAL A 266 2.73 18.03 -22.82
N PHE A 267 2.57 18.32 -24.12
CA PHE A 267 1.62 19.32 -24.62
C PHE A 267 1.28 19.07 -26.10
N PRO A 268 0.01 19.16 -26.51
CA PRO A 268 -1.19 19.31 -25.69
C PRO A 268 -1.58 18.04 -24.92
N THR A 269 -2.59 18.17 -24.05
CA THR A 269 -3.19 17.09 -23.24
C THR A 269 -4.72 17.20 -23.23
N THR A 270 -5.33 17.56 -24.36
CA THR A 270 -6.74 17.97 -24.43
C THR A 270 -7.67 16.87 -23.94
N TYR A 271 -7.50 15.63 -24.42
CA TYR A 271 -8.42 14.54 -24.12
C TYR A 271 -8.26 14.05 -22.68
N PHE A 272 -7.01 13.96 -22.21
CA PHE A 272 -6.70 13.65 -20.82
C PHE A 272 -7.40 14.62 -19.87
N GLU A 273 -7.14 15.92 -19.99
CA GLU A 273 -7.70 16.89 -19.05
C GLU A 273 -9.21 17.02 -19.19
N TYR A 274 -9.78 16.97 -20.41
CA TYR A 274 -11.22 17.03 -20.60
C TYR A 274 -11.95 15.86 -19.91
N THR A 275 -11.46 14.63 -20.10
CA THR A 275 -12.10 13.45 -19.53
C THR A 275 -11.93 13.36 -18.02
N TRP A 276 -10.76 13.72 -17.48
CA TRP A 276 -10.55 13.77 -16.03
C TRP A 276 -11.44 14.81 -15.36
N ILE A 277 -11.53 16.02 -15.93
CA ILE A 277 -12.32 17.11 -15.36
C ILE A 277 -13.80 16.75 -15.34
N LEU A 278 -14.35 16.35 -16.50
CA LEU A 278 -15.77 16.06 -16.62
C LEU A 278 -16.19 14.85 -15.79
N SER A 279 -15.47 13.72 -15.87
CA SER A 279 -15.82 12.54 -15.08
C SER A 279 -15.73 12.78 -13.57
N THR A 280 -14.76 13.59 -13.12
CA THR A 280 -14.62 13.95 -11.70
C THR A 280 -15.76 14.83 -11.22
N LEU A 281 -16.15 15.85 -11.98
CA LEU A 281 -17.31 16.70 -11.64
C LEU A 281 -18.61 15.89 -11.62
N PHE A 282 -18.88 15.10 -12.66
CA PHE A 282 -20.10 14.29 -12.71
C PHE A 282 -20.15 13.26 -11.57
N ARG A 283 -19.02 12.61 -11.25
CA ARG A 283 -18.96 11.68 -10.12
C ARG A 283 -19.24 12.37 -8.78
N ALA A 284 -18.78 13.61 -8.61
CA ALA A 284 -19.03 14.36 -7.38
C ALA A 284 -20.50 14.78 -7.19
N GLY A 285 -21.36 14.60 -8.20
CA GLY A 285 -22.79 14.92 -8.14
C GLY A 285 -23.16 16.25 -8.78
N PHE A 286 -22.32 16.79 -9.67
CA PHE A 286 -22.78 17.80 -10.63
C PHE A 286 -23.62 17.12 -11.71
N GLN A 287 -24.77 17.69 -12.05
CA GLN A 287 -25.63 17.18 -13.12
C GLN A 287 -25.28 17.84 -14.45
N SER A 288 -25.50 17.13 -15.57
CA SER A 288 -25.31 17.69 -16.91
C SER A 288 -26.19 18.94 -17.15
N SER A 289 -27.40 18.98 -16.60
CA SER A 289 -28.28 20.16 -16.61
C SER A 289 -27.74 21.33 -15.79
N GLU A 290 -27.06 21.05 -14.67
CA GLU A 290 -26.39 22.07 -13.86
C GLU A 290 -25.18 22.65 -14.59
N LEU A 291 -24.51 21.88 -15.45
CA LEU A 291 -23.33 22.32 -16.20
C LEU A 291 -23.61 22.69 -17.67
N ASP A 292 -24.88 22.70 -18.08
CA ASP A 292 -25.29 22.96 -19.46
C ASP A 292 -24.78 24.32 -19.95
N SER A 293 -23.95 24.27 -21.00
CA SER A 293 -23.37 25.45 -21.65
C SER A 293 -22.86 25.11 -23.06
N PRO A 294 -22.66 26.13 -23.93
CA PRO A 294 -22.00 25.93 -25.22
C PRO A 294 -20.61 25.30 -25.09
N GLU A 295 -19.88 25.63 -24.02
CA GLU A 295 -18.54 25.13 -23.75
C GLU A 295 -18.55 23.65 -23.34
N LEU A 296 -19.50 23.22 -22.50
CA LEU A 296 -19.68 21.79 -22.21
C LEU A 296 -20.02 20.99 -23.48
N THR A 297 -20.84 21.58 -24.36
CA THR A 297 -21.16 20.99 -25.67
C THR A 297 -19.91 20.86 -26.53
N ALA A 298 -19.07 21.90 -26.60
CA ALA A 298 -17.82 21.89 -27.36
C ALA A 298 -16.82 20.84 -26.85
N MET A 299 -16.67 20.69 -25.51
CA MET A 299 -15.87 19.61 -24.92
C MET A 299 -16.42 18.24 -25.32
N THR A 300 -17.73 18.05 -25.20
CA THR A 300 -18.41 16.79 -25.54
C THR A 300 -18.21 16.42 -27.01
N ASP A 301 -18.35 17.38 -27.92
CA ASP A 301 -18.19 17.18 -29.36
C ASP A 301 -16.73 16.85 -29.73
N THR A 302 -15.77 17.51 -29.07
CA THR A 302 -14.34 17.21 -29.20
C THR A 302 -14.06 15.75 -28.81
N LEU A 303 -14.55 15.31 -27.64
CA LEU A 303 -14.38 13.93 -27.17
C LEU A 303 -15.07 12.93 -28.09
N LEU A 304 -16.31 13.19 -28.51
CA LEU A 304 -17.04 12.32 -29.44
C LEU A 304 -16.33 12.17 -30.79
N LYS A 305 -15.75 13.25 -31.30
CA LYS A 305 -14.97 13.23 -32.54
C LYS A 305 -13.71 12.39 -32.37
N ALA A 306 -12.97 12.56 -31.28
CA ALA A 306 -11.79 11.76 -30.97
C ALA A 306 -12.14 10.28 -30.83
N PHE A 307 -13.15 9.95 -30.02
CA PHE A 307 -13.61 8.57 -29.80
C PHE A 307 -13.96 7.86 -31.11
N LYS A 308 -14.67 8.55 -32.02
CA LYS A 308 -15.01 7.99 -33.33
C LYS A 308 -13.80 7.86 -34.26
N ALA A 309 -12.94 8.87 -34.31
CA ALA A 309 -11.77 8.90 -35.19
C ALA A 309 -10.79 7.76 -34.89
N PHE A 310 -10.68 7.36 -33.62
CA PHE A 310 -9.73 6.36 -33.15
C PHE A 310 -10.40 5.05 -32.71
N SER A 311 -11.60 4.75 -33.25
CA SER A 311 -12.31 3.48 -33.08
C SER A 311 -12.58 3.08 -31.62
N GLY A 312 -12.82 4.06 -30.76
CA GLY A 312 -13.22 3.87 -29.37
C GLY A 312 -12.09 3.93 -28.33
N ALA A 313 -10.89 4.34 -28.73
CA ALA A 313 -9.75 4.51 -27.83
C ALA A 313 -9.00 5.80 -28.13
N ILE A 314 -8.36 6.38 -27.12
CA ILE A 314 -7.60 7.63 -27.23
C ILE A 314 -6.35 7.55 -26.34
N GLY A 315 -5.36 8.40 -26.60
CA GLY A 315 -4.35 8.78 -25.62
C GLY A 315 -4.60 10.21 -25.14
N LEU A 316 -3.59 10.86 -24.56
CA LEU A 316 -3.73 12.20 -23.96
C LEU A 316 -4.19 13.27 -24.98
N ASP A 317 -3.80 13.13 -26.25
CA ASP A 317 -4.21 13.98 -27.38
C ASP A 317 -4.08 13.22 -28.72
N SER A 318 -4.42 13.91 -29.82
CA SER A 318 -4.16 13.48 -31.19
C SER A 318 -2.68 13.20 -31.46
N GLY A 319 -2.40 12.04 -32.07
CA GLY A 319 -1.03 11.63 -32.41
C GLY A 319 -0.28 10.88 -31.31
N ILE A 320 -0.88 10.77 -30.12
CA ILE A 320 -0.37 9.94 -29.03
C ILE A 320 -0.99 8.54 -29.13
N GLU A 321 -0.20 7.51 -28.87
CA GLU A 321 -0.68 6.12 -28.87
C GLU A 321 -1.80 5.96 -27.83
N PRO A 322 -2.96 5.36 -28.21
CA PRO A 322 -4.01 5.10 -27.25
C PRO A 322 -3.57 4.21 -26.09
N ASP A 323 -4.01 4.55 -24.89
CA ASP A 323 -3.76 3.79 -23.69
C ASP A 323 -5.05 3.47 -22.95
N VAL A 324 -4.98 2.54 -21.99
CA VAL A 324 -6.16 2.08 -21.26
C VAL A 324 -6.77 3.17 -20.37
N ASP A 325 -5.97 4.11 -19.87
CA ASP A 325 -6.40 5.08 -18.86
C ASP A 325 -7.30 6.14 -19.51
N ASP A 326 -6.78 6.82 -20.54
CA ASP A 326 -7.52 7.80 -21.33
C ASP A 326 -8.71 7.16 -22.06
N SER A 327 -8.54 5.94 -22.60
CA SER A 327 -9.62 5.21 -23.26
C SER A 327 -10.75 4.82 -22.31
N ALA A 328 -10.43 4.40 -21.09
CA ALA A 328 -11.45 4.09 -20.08
C ALA A 328 -12.15 5.35 -19.57
N LYS A 329 -11.40 6.45 -19.42
CA LYS A 329 -11.94 7.73 -18.99
C LYS A 329 -12.86 8.36 -20.02
N ILE A 330 -12.55 8.29 -21.33
CA ILE A 330 -13.49 8.78 -22.35
C ILE A 330 -14.76 7.94 -22.40
N VAL A 331 -14.67 6.61 -22.28
CA VAL A 331 -15.85 5.72 -22.24
C VAL A 331 -16.75 6.09 -21.06
N THR A 332 -16.15 6.24 -19.88
CA THR A 332 -16.86 6.63 -18.65
C THR A 332 -17.52 8.01 -18.81
N THR A 333 -16.75 9.00 -19.28
CA THR A 333 -17.21 10.39 -19.45
C THR A 333 -18.36 10.50 -20.44
N LEU A 334 -18.25 9.83 -21.60
CA LEU A 334 -19.31 9.86 -22.62
C LEU A 334 -20.59 9.18 -22.11
N ASN A 335 -20.49 8.05 -21.40
CA ASN A 335 -21.66 7.41 -20.81
C ASN A 335 -22.31 8.28 -19.71
N MET A 336 -21.53 8.99 -18.88
CA MET A 336 -22.05 9.98 -17.91
C MET A 336 -22.77 11.14 -18.60
N LEU A 337 -22.31 11.56 -19.79
CA LEU A 337 -22.94 12.58 -20.64
C LEU A 337 -24.16 12.05 -21.44
N GLY A 338 -24.54 10.79 -21.26
CA GLY A 338 -25.64 10.16 -22.01
C GLY A 338 -25.31 9.92 -23.49
N LYS A 339 -24.03 9.82 -23.84
CA LYS A 339 -23.54 9.48 -25.18
C LYS A 339 -23.01 8.04 -25.15
N PRO A 340 -23.70 7.06 -25.78
CA PRO A 340 -23.30 5.66 -25.72
C PRO A 340 -21.86 5.43 -26.19
N ALA A 341 -21.02 4.90 -25.30
CA ALA A 341 -19.63 4.55 -25.59
C ALA A 341 -19.33 3.13 -25.07
N HIS A 342 -18.97 2.23 -25.99
CA HIS A 342 -18.72 0.83 -25.66
C HIS A 342 -17.27 0.59 -25.24
N ALA A 343 -17.07 -0.23 -24.20
CA ALA A 343 -15.76 -0.57 -23.65
C ALA A 343 -15.02 -1.68 -24.43
N ARG A 344 -15.54 -2.13 -25.58
CA ARG A 344 -15.03 -3.30 -26.31
C ARG A 344 -13.56 -3.19 -26.71
N TYR A 345 -13.10 -1.99 -27.09
CA TYR A 345 -11.70 -1.76 -27.45
C TYR A 345 -10.75 -2.11 -26.29
N LEU A 346 -11.16 -1.85 -25.04
CA LEU A 346 -10.36 -2.17 -23.86
C LEU A 346 -10.12 -3.67 -23.74
N CYS A 347 -11.16 -4.47 -23.99
CA CYS A 347 -11.06 -5.93 -24.02
C CYS A 347 -10.12 -6.42 -25.12
N ASP A 348 -10.24 -5.85 -26.32
CA ASP A 348 -9.53 -6.36 -27.49
C ASP A 348 -8.02 -6.00 -27.50
N ASN A 349 -7.61 -4.92 -26.83
CA ASN A 349 -6.25 -4.37 -26.97
C ASN A 349 -5.46 -4.25 -25.65
N PHE A 350 -6.14 -4.01 -24.52
CA PHE A 350 -5.49 -3.77 -23.22
C PHE A 350 -5.65 -4.94 -22.25
N GLU A 351 -6.60 -5.85 -22.47
CA GLU A 351 -6.79 -7.03 -21.62
C GLU A 351 -5.60 -8.00 -21.71
N VAL A 352 -5.05 -8.37 -20.56
CA VAL A 352 -4.09 -9.48 -20.42
C VAL A 352 -4.64 -10.52 -19.45
N GLU A 353 -3.84 -11.53 -19.09
CA GLU A 353 -4.31 -12.67 -18.29
C GLU A 353 -4.96 -12.23 -16.97
N THR A 354 -4.33 -11.30 -16.24
CA THR A 354 -4.75 -10.94 -14.88
C THR A 354 -5.30 -9.52 -14.73
N HIS A 355 -5.06 -8.61 -15.67
CA HIS A 355 -5.37 -7.18 -15.54
C HIS A 355 -5.46 -6.51 -16.92
N PHE A 356 -5.60 -5.18 -16.92
CA PHE A 356 -5.51 -4.35 -18.12
C PHE A 356 -4.20 -3.57 -18.11
N ARG A 357 -3.40 -3.71 -19.16
CA ARG A 357 -2.10 -3.02 -19.30
C ARG A 357 -2.26 -1.65 -19.91
N VAL A 358 -1.40 -0.69 -19.53
CA VAL A 358 -1.43 0.65 -20.14
C VAL A 358 -0.80 0.62 -21.53
N TYR A 359 0.43 0.12 -21.62
CA TYR A 359 1.15 -0.02 -22.88
C TYR A 359 1.71 -1.44 -23.08
N PRO A 360 1.91 -1.89 -24.33
CA PRO A 360 2.62 -3.13 -24.60
C PRO A 360 4.02 -3.14 -23.97
N ARG A 361 4.39 -4.24 -23.33
CA ARG A 361 5.72 -4.45 -22.69
C ARG A 361 6.04 -3.50 -21.53
N GLU A 362 5.03 -2.91 -20.89
CA GLU A 362 5.24 -2.11 -19.67
C GLU A 362 5.91 -2.93 -18.55
N ARG A 363 6.67 -2.25 -17.68
CA ARG A 363 7.38 -2.88 -16.56
C ARG A 363 6.39 -3.31 -15.47
N ASP A 364 5.53 -2.38 -15.07
CA ASP A 364 4.59 -2.55 -13.98
C ASP A 364 3.17 -2.12 -14.40
N PRO A 365 2.15 -2.92 -14.06
CA PRO A 365 0.77 -2.53 -14.29
C PRO A 365 0.37 -1.36 -13.40
N SER A 366 -0.44 -0.44 -13.93
CA SER A 366 -1.00 0.66 -13.12
C SER A 366 -2.27 0.22 -12.39
N PHE A 367 -2.32 0.54 -11.11
CA PHE A 367 -3.45 0.31 -10.24
C PHE A 367 -4.59 1.28 -10.56
N SER A 368 -4.30 2.57 -10.73
CA SER A 368 -5.30 3.59 -11.10
C SER A 368 -5.90 3.34 -12.48
N ALA A 369 -5.09 2.92 -13.45
CA ALA A 369 -5.56 2.59 -14.79
C ALA A 369 -6.52 1.39 -14.79
N ASN A 370 -6.28 0.39 -13.92
CA ASN A 370 -7.22 -0.71 -13.72
C ASN A 370 -8.49 -0.28 -12.97
N CYS A 371 -8.42 0.72 -12.08
CA CYS A 371 -9.61 1.35 -11.52
C CYS A 371 -10.43 2.02 -12.63
N ASN A 372 -9.79 2.79 -13.50
CA ASN A 372 -10.48 3.45 -14.61
C ASN A 372 -11.07 2.44 -15.60
N ALA A 373 -10.35 1.36 -15.94
CA ALA A 373 -10.89 0.26 -16.76
C ALA A 373 -12.14 -0.38 -16.11
N LEU A 374 -12.08 -0.67 -14.81
CA LEU A 374 -13.26 -1.18 -14.08
C LEU A 374 -14.41 -0.16 -14.12
N ALA A 375 -14.15 1.13 -13.91
CA ALA A 375 -15.15 2.18 -14.01
C ALA A 375 -15.83 2.19 -15.39
N ALA A 376 -15.06 2.06 -16.48
CA ALA A 376 -15.59 2.03 -17.83
C ALA A 376 -16.57 0.87 -18.08
N PHE A 377 -16.27 -0.32 -17.51
CA PHE A 377 -17.18 -1.48 -17.58
C PHE A 377 -18.42 -1.30 -16.70
N LEU A 378 -18.28 -0.78 -15.48
CA LEU A 378 -19.41 -0.55 -14.57
C LEU A 378 -20.38 0.53 -15.07
N HIS A 379 -19.93 1.44 -15.94
CA HIS A 379 -20.76 2.45 -16.59
C HIS A 379 -21.37 2.00 -17.93
N GLN A 380 -21.20 0.73 -18.33
CA GLN A 380 -21.88 0.19 -19.50
C GLN A 380 -23.38 -0.04 -19.19
N PRO A 381 -24.29 0.31 -20.12
CA PRO A 381 -25.71 -0.01 -19.95
C PRO A 381 -25.95 -1.52 -19.84
N ASP A 382 -25.12 -2.31 -20.53
CA ASP A 382 -25.09 -3.77 -20.60
C ASP A 382 -23.92 -4.37 -19.79
N VAL A 383 -23.79 -3.96 -18.51
CA VAL A 383 -22.70 -4.37 -17.59
C VAL A 383 -22.47 -5.89 -17.55
N GLU A 384 -23.52 -6.68 -17.71
CA GLU A 384 -23.52 -8.15 -17.69
C GLU A 384 -22.60 -8.74 -18.78
N VAL A 385 -22.52 -8.09 -19.94
CA VAL A 385 -21.71 -8.51 -21.09
C VAL A 385 -20.22 -8.49 -20.75
N TYR A 386 -19.81 -7.65 -19.80
CA TYR A 386 -18.42 -7.48 -19.37
C TYR A 386 -18.11 -8.21 -18.05
N SER A 387 -18.98 -9.11 -17.59
CA SER A 387 -18.83 -9.82 -16.30
C SER A 387 -17.45 -10.47 -16.10
N SER A 388 -16.86 -11.09 -17.13
CA SER A 388 -15.51 -11.65 -17.06
C SER A 388 -14.42 -10.59 -16.85
N GLN A 389 -14.53 -9.46 -17.52
CA GLN A 389 -13.59 -8.34 -17.42
C GLN A 389 -13.71 -7.63 -16.07
N ILE A 390 -14.95 -7.47 -15.60
CA ILE A 390 -15.26 -6.91 -14.28
C ILE A 390 -14.68 -7.81 -13.18
N LEU A 391 -14.88 -9.13 -13.25
CA LEU A 391 -14.28 -10.06 -12.30
C LEU A 391 -12.75 -9.97 -12.32
N LYS A 392 -12.14 -9.91 -13.50
CA LYS A 392 -10.68 -9.81 -13.67
C LYS A 392 -10.12 -8.54 -13.05
N ALA A 393 -10.63 -7.37 -13.43
CA ALA A 393 -10.18 -6.09 -12.90
C ALA A 393 -10.42 -5.99 -11.39
N ALA A 394 -11.59 -6.42 -10.91
CA ALA A 394 -11.91 -6.39 -9.49
C ALA A 394 -11.00 -7.33 -8.66
N SER A 395 -10.73 -8.54 -9.18
CA SER A 395 -9.82 -9.49 -8.53
C SER A 395 -8.40 -8.93 -8.47
N TYR A 396 -7.88 -8.39 -9.57
CA TYR A 396 -6.56 -7.76 -9.58
C TYR A 396 -6.44 -6.61 -8.57
N LEU A 397 -7.39 -5.67 -8.58
CA LEU A 397 -7.41 -4.53 -7.68
C LEU A 397 -7.54 -4.96 -6.22
N CYS A 398 -8.41 -5.93 -5.92
CA CYS A 398 -8.57 -6.46 -4.58
C CYS A 398 -7.30 -7.18 -4.11
N GLU A 399 -6.68 -8.02 -4.94
CA GLU A 399 -5.41 -8.68 -4.61
C GLU A 399 -4.29 -7.67 -4.33
N ARG A 400 -4.17 -6.62 -5.14
CA ARG A 400 -3.19 -5.56 -4.93
C ARG A 400 -3.42 -4.84 -3.60
N MET A 401 -4.66 -4.44 -3.30
CA MET A 401 -5.00 -3.79 -2.02
C MET A 401 -4.85 -4.72 -0.82
N TRP A 402 -5.21 -5.99 -0.97
CA TRP A 402 -5.12 -7.00 0.09
C TRP A 402 -3.66 -7.22 0.52
N ASN A 403 -2.74 -7.15 -0.42
CA ASN A 403 -1.31 -7.32 -0.18
C ASN A 403 -0.55 -5.99 0.00
N ALA A 404 -1.20 -4.84 -0.16
CA ALA A 404 -0.57 -3.53 -0.01
C ALA A 404 -0.18 -3.29 1.46
N ASP A 405 1.11 -3.15 1.70
CA ASP A 405 1.67 -2.83 3.00
C ASP A 405 1.93 -1.32 3.12
N GLU A 406 1.51 -0.71 4.23
CA GLU A 406 1.47 0.74 4.47
C GLU A 406 0.49 1.53 3.59
N LYS A 407 0.64 1.44 2.26
CA LYS A 407 -0.13 2.18 1.26
C LYS A 407 -0.09 1.46 -0.09
N ILE A 408 -1.03 1.80 -0.97
CA ILE A 408 -0.98 1.41 -2.38
C ILE A 408 -0.26 2.51 -3.17
N ASP A 409 0.72 2.13 -3.97
CA ASP A 409 1.41 3.04 -4.88
C ASP A 409 0.90 2.86 -6.32
N ASP A 410 1.00 3.93 -7.11
CA ASP A 410 0.76 3.94 -8.55
C ASP A 410 1.89 4.69 -9.27
N LYS A 411 2.05 4.43 -10.57
CA LYS A 411 3.09 5.04 -11.40
C LYS A 411 2.74 6.47 -11.84
N TRP A 412 1.46 6.82 -11.86
CA TRP A 412 0.97 8.09 -12.43
C TRP A 412 0.72 9.18 -11.40
N ASN A 413 0.53 8.83 -10.13
CA ASN A 413 0.29 9.80 -9.05
C ASN A 413 1.05 9.40 -7.78
N LYS A 414 1.81 10.34 -7.22
CA LYS A 414 2.61 10.16 -5.99
C LYS A 414 1.73 10.02 -4.74
N SER A 415 0.52 10.58 -4.75
CA SER A 415 -0.40 10.46 -3.64
C SER A 415 -1.14 9.12 -3.69
N HIS A 416 -0.87 8.26 -2.72
CA HIS A 416 -1.65 7.03 -2.53
C HIS A 416 -3.15 7.30 -2.30
N LEU A 417 -3.54 8.51 -1.86
CA LEU A 417 -4.93 8.88 -1.65
C LEU A 417 -5.68 8.91 -2.98
N TYR A 418 -5.03 9.30 -4.07
CA TYR A 418 -5.59 9.24 -5.43
C TYR A 418 -6.05 7.82 -5.78
N SER A 419 -5.13 6.86 -5.70
CA SER A 419 -5.40 5.45 -5.95
C SER A 419 -6.44 4.87 -5.00
N SER A 420 -6.37 5.24 -3.71
CA SER A 420 -7.26 4.74 -2.67
C SER A 420 -8.72 5.20 -2.88
N PHE A 421 -8.94 6.45 -3.29
CA PHE A 421 -10.29 6.92 -3.56
C PHE A 421 -10.87 6.31 -4.83
N LEU A 422 -10.08 6.19 -5.90
CA LEU A 422 -10.53 5.54 -7.14
C LEU A 422 -10.94 4.09 -6.87
N TYR A 423 -10.12 3.35 -6.12
CA TYR A 423 -10.44 1.99 -5.68
C TYR A 423 -11.77 1.94 -4.92
N THR A 424 -11.95 2.83 -3.95
CA THR A 424 -13.17 2.88 -3.14
C THR A 424 -14.40 3.20 -3.98
N GLN A 425 -14.30 4.13 -4.94
CA GLN A 425 -15.39 4.45 -5.86
C GLN A 425 -15.84 3.23 -6.65
N VAL A 426 -14.91 2.59 -7.36
CA VAL A 426 -15.24 1.50 -8.28
C VAL A 426 -15.67 0.24 -7.55
N MET A 427 -15.11 -0.05 -6.38
CA MET A 427 -15.52 -1.20 -5.58
C MET A 427 -16.86 -0.98 -4.88
N THR A 428 -17.17 0.24 -4.45
CA THR A 428 -18.51 0.57 -3.92
C THR A 428 -19.56 0.44 -5.02
N ASP A 429 -19.28 0.90 -6.23
CA ASP A 429 -20.19 0.75 -7.37
C ASP A 429 -20.34 -0.72 -7.80
N LEU A 430 -19.24 -1.47 -7.80
CA LEU A 430 -19.26 -2.91 -8.05
C LEU A 430 -20.20 -3.60 -7.07
N MET A 431 -20.04 -3.35 -5.77
CA MET A 431 -20.89 -3.94 -4.74
C MET A 431 -22.36 -3.51 -4.90
N ALA A 432 -22.62 -2.26 -5.25
CA ALA A 432 -23.98 -1.77 -5.49
C ALA A 432 -24.64 -2.50 -6.68
N ILE A 433 -23.91 -2.70 -7.78
CA ILE A 433 -24.38 -3.40 -8.98
C ILE A 433 -24.59 -4.89 -8.69
N THR A 434 -23.68 -5.51 -7.94
CA THR A 434 -23.83 -6.91 -7.49
C THR A 434 -25.05 -7.08 -6.58
N GLU A 435 -25.26 -6.21 -5.58
CA GLU A 435 -26.42 -6.28 -4.69
C GLU A 435 -27.75 -5.95 -5.40
N ALA A 436 -27.70 -5.25 -6.54
CA ALA A 436 -28.84 -5.03 -7.42
C ALA A 436 -29.18 -6.23 -8.33
N GLY A 437 -28.44 -7.34 -8.25
CA GLY A 437 -28.69 -8.57 -9.00
C GLY A 437 -28.15 -8.59 -10.43
N ARG A 438 -27.33 -7.60 -10.82
CA ARG A 438 -26.82 -7.47 -12.20
C ARG A 438 -25.54 -8.27 -12.46
N LEU A 439 -24.86 -8.75 -11.42
CA LEU A 439 -23.63 -9.54 -11.52
C LEU A 439 -23.74 -10.82 -10.67
N ASP A 440 -24.92 -11.42 -10.65
CA ASP A 440 -25.20 -12.64 -9.88
C ASP A 440 -24.29 -13.80 -10.31
N GLY A 441 -23.70 -14.48 -9.32
CA GLY A 441 -22.80 -15.62 -9.54
C GLY A 441 -21.42 -15.27 -10.09
N VAL A 442 -21.13 -14.00 -10.38
CA VAL A 442 -19.80 -13.56 -10.87
C VAL A 442 -18.77 -13.56 -9.74
N PHE A 443 -19.15 -13.14 -8.54
CA PHE A 443 -18.24 -12.96 -7.40
C PHE A 443 -18.46 -14.03 -6.33
N THR A 444 -17.36 -14.54 -5.78
CA THR A 444 -17.43 -15.36 -4.56
C THR A 444 -17.67 -14.47 -3.34
N ARG A 445 -18.32 -15.04 -2.32
CA ARG A 445 -18.50 -14.39 -1.02
C ARG A 445 -17.15 -13.98 -0.40
N GLU A 446 -16.13 -14.82 -0.55
CA GLU A 446 -14.77 -14.55 -0.09
C GLU A 446 -14.21 -13.28 -0.73
N LEU A 447 -14.28 -13.16 -2.06
CA LEU A 447 -13.77 -11.99 -2.78
C LEU A 447 -14.51 -10.71 -2.36
N LEU A 448 -15.84 -10.74 -2.25
CA LEU A 448 -16.63 -9.59 -1.79
C LEU A 448 -16.29 -9.21 -0.34
N THR A 449 -16.01 -10.19 0.52
CA THR A 449 -15.62 -9.92 1.91
C THR A 449 -14.21 -9.30 1.98
N ARG A 450 -13.27 -9.78 1.15
CA ARG A 450 -11.94 -9.15 1.02
C ARG A 450 -12.03 -7.71 0.52
N VAL A 451 -12.92 -7.43 -0.44
CA VAL A 451 -13.22 -6.07 -0.89
C VAL A 451 -13.76 -5.21 0.26
N CYS A 452 -14.64 -5.73 1.10
CA CYS A 452 -15.13 -4.98 2.28
C CYS A 452 -13.99 -4.65 3.26
N VAL A 453 -13.08 -5.60 3.53
CA VAL A 453 -11.92 -5.39 4.40
C VAL A 453 -11.03 -4.28 3.84
N THR A 454 -10.64 -4.37 2.56
CA THR A 454 -9.69 -3.43 1.96
C THR A 454 -10.27 -2.03 1.80
N ILE A 455 -11.56 -1.88 1.45
CA ILE A 455 -12.22 -0.57 1.44
C ILE A 455 -12.26 0.00 2.86
N PHE A 456 -12.69 -0.78 3.85
CA PHE A 456 -12.79 -0.31 5.23
C PHE A 456 -11.43 0.15 5.76
N GLN A 457 -10.39 -0.66 5.57
CA GLN A 457 -9.01 -0.30 5.94
C GLN A 457 -8.56 0.98 5.22
N SER A 458 -8.79 1.08 3.92
CA SER A 458 -8.41 2.25 3.11
C SER A 458 -9.02 3.54 3.67
N CYS A 459 -10.33 3.55 3.89
CA CYS A 459 -11.06 4.69 4.44
C CYS A 459 -10.68 4.99 5.90
N LEU A 460 -10.58 3.96 6.76
CA LEU A 460 -10.19 4.14 8.17
C LEU A 460 -8.78 4.73 8.27
N ARG A 461 -7.83 4.24 7.47
CA ARG A 461 -6.47 4.78 7.44
C ARG A 461 -6.45 6.25 7.01
N ALA A 462 -7.29 6.65 6.06
CA ALA A 462 -7.43 8.06 5.69
C ALA A 462 -7.93 8.90 6.88
N MET A 463 -8.94 8.43 7.63
CA MET A 463 -9.42 9.11 8.85
C MET A 463 -8.33 9.22 9.93
N LEU A 464 -7.57 8.15 10.17
CA LEU A 464 -6.54 8.09 11.22
C LEU A 464 -5.28 8.90 10.90
N LYS A 465 -5.02 9.19 9.61
CA LYS A 465 -3.86 9.98 9.14
C LYS A 465 -4.15 11.47 8.96
N GLN A 466 -5.38 11.92 9.16
CA GLN A 466 -5.75 13.33 9.01
C GLN A 466 -4.98 14.21 10.01
N SER A 467 -4.42 15.32 9.54
CA SER A 467 -3.71 16.28 10.38
C SER A 467 -4.66 17.08 11.26
N HIS A 468 -4.12 17.73 12.30
CA HIS A 468 -4.87 18.46 13.31
C HIS A 468 -5.63 19.68 12.78
N ASP A 469 -5.11 20.29 11.71
CA ASP A 469 -5.68 21.38 10.93
C ASP A 469 -6.76 20.92 9.94
N GLY A 470 -6.96 19.60 9.79
CA GLY A 470 -7.94 19.00 8.90
C GLY A 470 -7.39 18.57 7.54
N SER A 471 -6.14 18.91 7.21
CA SER A 471 -5.53 18.54 5.92
C SER A 471 -5.02 17.11 5.90
N TRP A 472 -4.74 16.64 4.68
CA TRP A 472 -3.81 15.55 4.43
C TRP A 472 -2.55 16.17 3.83
N ASN A 473 -1.41 15.96 4.51
CA ASN A 473 -0.09 16.47 4.10
C ASN A 473 0.00 17.98 3.86
N GLN A 474 -0.89 18.81 4.43
CA GLN A 474 -0.96 20.25 4.12
C GLN A 474 -1.22 20.57 2.64
N SER A 475 -1.70 19.58 1.87
CA SER A 475 -1.95 19.68 0.43
C SER A 475 -3.44 19.87 0.18
N LEU A 476 -3.81 20.79 -0.72
CA LEU A 476 -5.19 20.96 -1.13
C LEU A 476 -5.67 19.77 -1.98
N GLU A 477 -4.85 19.32 -2.93
CA GLU A 477 -5.24 18.27 -3.86
C GLU A 477 -5.35 16.91 -3.15
N GLU A 478 -4.40 16.57 -2.27
CA GLU A 478 -4.49 15.37 -1.43
C GLU A 478 -5.64 15.45 -0.41
N THR A 479 -5.92 16.63 0.14
CA THR A 479 -7.10 16.82 1.00
C THR A 479 -8.40 16.63 0.21
N ALA A 480 -8.46 17.09 -1.04
CA ALA A 480 -9.59 16.86 -1.92
C ALA A 480 -9.76 15.35 -2.24
N TYR A 481 -8.67 14.63 -2.55
CA TYR A 481 -8.69 13.18 -2.71
C TYR A 481 -9.24 12.47 -1.48
N ALA A 482 -8.76 12.84 -0.29
CA ALA A 482 -9.21 12.26 0.97
C ALA A 482 -10.69 12.54 1.26
N ILE A 483 -11.18 13.74 0.97
CA ILE A 483 -12.62 14.05 1.11
C ILE A 483 -13.44 13.21 0.15
N LEU A 484 -13.06 13.13 -1.13
CA LEU A 484 -13.75 12.28 -2.11
C LEU A 484 -13.77 10.82 -1.64
N HIS A 485 -12.64 10.30 -1.15
CA HIS A 485 -12.52 8.97 -0.56
C HIS A 485 -13.51 8.75 0.59
N LEU A 486 -13.55 9.67 1.56
CA LEU A 486 -14.41 9.56 2.74
C LEU A 486 -15.89 9.81 2.42
N THR A 487 -16.22 10.60 1.40
CA THR A 487 -17.61 10.77 0.98
C THR A 487 -18.19 9.51 0.36
N GLU A 488 -17.38 8.70 -0.34
CA GLU A 488 -17.81 7.38 -0.81
C GLU A 488 -18.07 6.42 0.36
N ALA A 489 -17.32 6.55 1.47
CA ALA A 489 -17.52 5.74 2.67
C ALA A 489 -18.93 5.92 3.28
N ARG A 490 -19.60 7.06 3.06
CA ARG A 490 -21.01 7.28 3.47
C ARG A 490 -21.97 6.26 2.86
N ARG A 491 -21.62 5.67 1.72
CA ARG A 491 -22.45 4.68 1.01
C ARG A 491 -22.33 3.28 1.58
N LEU A 492 -21.38 3.03 2.48
CA LEU A 492 -21.07 1.69 2.97
C LEU A 492 -21.74 1.46 4.34
N CYS A 493 -22.53 0.38 4.44
CA CYS A 493 -23.29 0.09 5.67
C CYS A 493 -22.43 -0.08 6.92
N PHE A 494 -21.21 -0.59 6.79
CA PHE A 494 -20.28 -0.77 7.91
C PHE A 494 -19.62 0.53 8.39
N PHE A 495 -19.84 1.68 7.72
CA PHE A 495 -19.47 3.00 8.25
C PHE A 495 -20.57 3.67 9.07
N GLU A 496 -21.81 3.14 9.08
CA GLU A 496 -22.96 3.74 9.76
C GLU A 496 -22.68 3.99 11.26
N GLN A 497 -22.04 3.03 11.93
CA GLN A 497 -21.74 3.09 13.36
C GLN A 497 -20.59 4.04 13.74
N ILE A 498 -19.82 4.50 12.75
CA ILE A 498 -18.75 5.49 12.91
C ILE A 498 -18.99 6.72 12.01
N SER A 499 -20.26 6.97 11.66
CA SER A 499 -20.68 8.08 10.81
C SER A 499 -20.31 9.43 11.40
N GLU A 500 -20.46 9.66 12.71
CA GLU A 500 -20.07 10.93 13.34
C GLU A 500 -18.57 11.25 13.19
N PRO A 501 -17.62 10.36 13.55
CA PRO A 501 -16.20 10.56 13.24
C PRO A 501 -15.91 10.77 11.75
N LEU A 502 -16.59 10.03 10.87
CA LEU A 502 -16.46 10.17 9.41
C LEU A 502 -16.86 11.58 8.95
N GLU A 503 -18.03 12.05 9.37
CA GLU A 503 -18.52 13.40 9.06
C GLU A 503 -17.62 14.49 9.63
N ASN A 504 -17.10 14.31 10.84
CA ASN A 504 -16.14 15.24 11.43
C ASN A 504 -14.84 15.31 10.62
N SER A 505 -14.34 14.17 10.13
CA SER A 505 -13.17 14.15 9.25
C SER A 505 -13.41 14.88 7.92
N ILE A 506 -14.55 14.65 7.27
CA ILE A 506 -14.95 15.35 6.04
C ILE A 506 -15.06 16.86 6.31
N TYR A 507 -15.74 17.26 7.39
CA TYR A 507 -15.94 18.67 7.74
C TYR A 507 -14.61 19.41 7.99
N ARG A 508 -13.67 18.80 8.70
CA ARG A 508 -12.34 19.38 8.91
C ARG A 508 -11.57 19.54 7.60
N GLY A 509 -11.64 18.55 6.71
CA GLY A 509 -11.06 18.65 5.37
C GLY A 509 -11.65 19.81 4.57
N ILE A 510 -12.98 19.94 4.54
CA ILE A 510 -13.65 21.05 3.86
C ILE A 510 -13.25 22.40 4.45
N THR A 511 -13.15 22.48 5.79
CA THR A 511 -12.70 23.70 6.47
C THR A 511 -11.30 24.09 5.96
N PHE A 512 -10.35 23.15 5.92
CA PHE A 512 -9.03 23.39 5.36
C PHE A 512 -9.09 23.88 3.90
N LEU A 513 -9.83 23.20 3.02
CA LEU A 513 -9.96 23.60 1.61
C LEU A 513 -10.50 25.03 1.43
N THR A 514 -11.32 25.51 2.36
CA THR A 514 -11.88 26.88 2.31
C THR A 514 -10.99 27.95 2.93
N THR A 515 -9.91 27.59 3.62
CA THR A 515 -9.02 28.55 4.28
C THR A 515 -7.89 29.09 3.40
N ILE A 516 -7.58 28.40 2.30
CA ILE A 516 -6.47 28.74 1.40
C ILE A 516 -7.02 29.39 0.13
N ASP A 517 -6.77 30.69 -0.05
CA ASP A 517 -7.24 31.47 -1.20
C ASP A 517 -6.39 31.25 -2.46
N LYS A 518 -5.07 31.10 -2.29
CA LYS A 518 -4.11 30.87 -3.38
C LYS A 518 -3.15 29.74 -3.02
N PRO A 519 -3.47 28.49 -3.36
CA PRO A 519 -2.56 27.38 -3.11
C PRO A 519 -1.31 27.47 -3.99
N PRO A 520 -0.15 27.00 -3.50
CA PRO A 520 0.97 26.70 -4.36
C PRO A 520 0.60 25.57 -5.35
N MET A 521 1.28 25.53 -6.49
CA MET A 521 1.18 24.38 -7.40
C MET A 521 1.76 23.14 -6.71
N GLU A 522 1.05 22.02 -6.79
CA GLU A 522 1.49 20.75 -6.23
C GLU A 522 1.86 19.78 -7.36
N TYR A 523 2.98 19.09 -7.23
CA TYR A 523 3.55 18.21 -8.27
C TYR A 523 3.27 16.74 -7.97
N LEU A 524 1.99 16.38 -7.89
CA LEU A 524 1.54 15.05 -7.50
C LEU A 524 1.52 14.04 -8.66
N TRP A 525 1.50 14.51 -9.91
CA TRP A 525 1.44 13.66 -11.09
C TRP A 525 2.84 13.32 -11.59
N SER A 526 3.03 12.14 -12.17
CA SER A 526 4.35 11.63 -12.56
C SER A 526 4.44 11.39 -14.07
N ASP A 527 5.50 11.92 -14.69
CA ASP A 527 6.00 11.53 -16.01
C ASP A 527 7.52 11.32 -15.91
N LYS A 528 8.33 11.88 -16.82
CA LYS A 528 9.80 11.89 -16.74
C LYS A 528 10.28 12.58 -15.47
N VAL A 529 9.58 13.64 -15.08
CA VAL A 529 9.60 14.28 -13.77
C VAL A 529 8.16 14.52 -13.34
N SER A 530 7.96 14.99 -12.12
CA SER A 530 6.63 15.24 -11.60
C SER A 530 6.11 16.57 -12.10
N TYR A 531 4.79 16.66 -12.24
CA TYR A 531 4.09 17.85 -12.70
C TYR A 531 2.79 18.03 -11.92
N GLY A 532 2.22 19.23 -12.00
CA GLY A 532 0.88 19.54 -11.54
C GLY A 532 -0.03 19.96 -12.69
N SER A 533 -1.33 19.96 -12.48
CA SER A 533 -2.31 20.63 -13.34
C SER A 533 -3.20 21.51 -12.49
N ALA A 534 -3.15 22.83 -12.73
CA ALA A 534 -3.94 23.79 -11.97
C ALA A 534 -5.44 23.52 -12.07
N TYR A 535 -5.91 23.10 -13.25
CA TYR A 535 -7.32 22.86 -13.47
C TYR A 535 -7.78 21.50 -12.94
N LEU A 536 -6.92 20.47 -12.94
CA LEU A 536 -7.23 19.23 -12.23
C LEU A 536 -7.31 19.45 -10.72
N ALA A 537 -6.34 20.16 -10.13
CA ALA A 537 -6.38 20.51 -8.71
C ALA A 537 -7.67 21.28 -8.35
N GLU A 538 -8.03 22.29 -9.16
CA GLU A 538 -9.28 23.04 -8.98
C GLU A 538 -10.52 22.13 -9.11
N THR A 539 -10.52 21.22 -10.09
CA THR A 539 -11.60 20.23 -10.29
C THR A 539 -11.77 19.36 -9.05
N TYR A 540 -10.68 18.81 -8.51
CA TYR A 540 -10.74 17.96 -7.33
C TYR A 540 -11.26 18.72 -6.11
N VAL A 541 -10.83 19.98 -5.91
CA VAL A 541 -11.34 20.82 -4.82
C VAL A 541 -12.84 21.08 -4.99
N LEU A 542 -13.32 21.41 -6.19
CA LEU A 542 -14.75 21.61 -6.46
C LEU A 542 -15.55 20.31 -6.26
N ALA A 543 -15.02 19.20 -6.74
CA ALA A 543 -15.61 17.87 -6.59
C ALA A 543 -15.71 17.46 -5.11
N ALA A 544 -14.63 17.63 -4.34
CA ALA A 544 -14.62 17.35 -2.91
C ALA A 544 -15.67 18.18 -2.16
N ARG A 545 -15.76 19.49 -2.48
CA ARG A 545 -16.75 20.39 -1.89
C ARG A 545 -18.18 19.96 -2.23
N ARG A 546 -18.45 19.62 -3.48
CA ARG A 546 -19.77 19.16 -3.94
C ARG A 546 -20.16 17.82 -3.31
N ALA A 547 -19.27 16.83 -3.32
CA ALA A 547 -19.52 15.51 -2.74
C ALA A 547 -19.80 15.60 -1.23
N ALA A 548 -19.12 16.50 -0.52
CA ALA A 548 -19.34 16.71 0.91
C ALA A 548 -20.74 17.23 1.26
N GLU A 549 -21.42 17.96 0.36
CA GLU A 549 -22.79 18.47 0.58
C GLU A 549 -23.84 17.36 0.62
N SER A 550 -23.62 16.25 -0.08
CA SER A 550 -24.56 15.13 -0.14
C SER A 550 -24.46 14.26 1.13
N THR A 551 -25.23 14.62 2.16
CA THR A 551 -25.24 13.90 3.45
C THR A 551 -26.26 12.77 3.52
N SER A 552 -27.23 12.71 2.60
CA SER A 552 -28.29 11.69 2.63
C SER A 552 -27.96 10.53 1.71
N VAL A 553 -27.75 9.35 2.27
CA VAL A 553 -27.67 8.10 1.51
C VAL A 553 -28.85 7.22 1.91
N THR A 554 -29.72 6.86 0.95
CA THR A 554 -30.90 6.03 1.21
C THR A 554 -30.63 4.53 1.04
N ASN A 555 -29.69 4.16 0.17
CA ASN A 555 -29.36 2.77 -0.15
C ASN A 555 -27.90 2.47 0.22
N LEU A 556 -27.70 2.00 1.45
CA LEU A 556 -26.38 1.56 1.91
C LEU A 556 -25.98 0.25 1.23
N VAL A 557 -24.73 0.19 0.81
CA VAL A 557 -24.10 -0.90 0.07
C VAL A 557 -23.29 -1.80 1.02
N GLY A 558 -23.18 -3.07 0.67
CA GLY A 558 -22.42 -4.08 1.41
C GLY A 558 -23.20 -4.75 2.52
N SER A 559 -24.53 -4.55 2.52
CA SER A 559 -25.41 -5.15 3.51
C SER A 559 -25.44 -6.68 3.43
N SER A 560 -25.20 -7.24 2.25
CA SER A 560 -25.10 -8.69 2.02
C SER A 560 -23.96 -9.34 2.80
N ILE A 561 -22.82 -8.66 2.92
CA ILE A 561 -21.67 -9.12 3.71
C ILE A 561 -21.80 -8.68 5.16
N TRP A 562 -22.23 -7.44 5.41
CA TRP A 562 -22.25 -6.88 6.76
C TRP A 562 -23.31 -7.51 7.66
N LYS A 563 -24.52 -7.80 7.16
CA LYS A 563 -25.61 -8.38 7.99
C LYS A 563 -25.21 -9.73 8.60
N ASP A 564 -24.43 -10.51 7.87
CA ASP A 564 -23.98 -11.83 8.33
C ASP A 564 -22.84 -11.72 9.35
N ASN A 565 -22.11 -10.61 9.37
CA ASN A 565 -20.92 -10.39 10.19
C ASN A 565 -21.16 -9.47 11.40
N ALA A 566 -22.24 -8.70 11.42
CA ALA A 566 -22.53 -7.73 12.46
C ALA A 566 -22.82 -8.41 13.81
N SER A 567 -21.87 -8.30 14.75
CA SER A 567 -22.00 -8.87 16.09
C SER A 567 -22.84 -7.99 17.04
N THR A 568 -23.87 -8.58 17.66
CA THR A 568 -24.67 -7.92 18.71
C THR A 568 -23.87 -7.65 20.00
N LYS A 569 -22.69 -8.26 20.16
CA LYS A 569 -21.81 -8.12 21.33
C LYS A 569 -20.73 -7.05 21.17
N MET A 570 -20.62 -6.41 20.01
CA MET A 570 -19.55 -5.45 19.68
C MET A 570 -19.31 -4.39 20.79
N HIS A 571 -20.36 -3.73 21.26
CA HIS A 571 -20.25 -2.72 22.33
C HIS A 571 -19.66 -3.25 23.64
N LYS A 572 -19.98 -4.50 24.01
CA LYS A 572 -19.46 -5.13 25.23
C LYS A 572 -17.98 -5.45 25.09
N LEU A 573 -17.56 -5.95 23.93
CA LEU A 573 -16.16 -6.24 23.63
C LEU A 573 -15.34 -4.95 23.57
N VAL A 574 -15.82 -3.91 22.87
CA VAL A 574 -15.16 -2.59 22.86
C VAL A 574 -14.99 -2.04 24.28
N GLY A 575 -16.03 -2.13 25.11
CA GLY A 575 -15.95 -1.71 26.52
C GLY A 575 -14.96 -2.52 27.36
N LEU A 576 -14.84 -3.83 27.13
CA LEU A 576 -13.85 -4.68 27.79
C LEU A 576 -12.42 -4.27 27.41
N PHE A 577 -12.14 -4.15 26.12
CA PHE A 577 -10.81 -3.82 25.62
C PHE A 577 -10.40 -2.38 25.95
N HIS A 578 -11.34 -1.43 26.02
CA HIS A 578 -11.07 -0.06 26.47
C HIS A 578 -10.59 0.02 27.93
N ARG A 579 -10.77 -1.04 28.74
CA ARG A 579 -10.20 -1.11 30.10
C ARG A 579 -8.74 -1.55 30.12
N THR A 580 -8.20 -2.06 29.01
CA THR A 580 -6.81 -2.52 28.95
C THR A 580 -5.84 -1.34 28.96
N PRO A 581 -4.70 -1.43 29.67
CA PRO A 581 -3.67 -0.39 29.64
C PRO A 581 -3.24 0.06 28.25
N LEU A 582 -3.17 -0.84 27.27
CA LEU A 582 -2.77 -0.50 25.88
C LEU A 582 -3.79 0.36 25.15
N LEU A 583 -5.09 0.17 25.40
CA LEU A 583 -6.15 0.76 24.59
C LEU A 583 -6.97 1.83 25.32
N LYS A 584 -6.85 1.96 26.65
CA LYS A 584 -7.66 2.89 27.46
C LYS A 584 -7.53 4.37 27.09
N ALA A 585 -6.40 4.76 26.50
CA ALA A 585 -6.14 6.13 26.09
C ALA A 585 -6.77 6.48 24.74
N LEU A 586 -7.20 5.48 23.96
CA LEU A 586 -7.75 5.71 22.63
C LEU A 586 -9.19 6.25 22.71
N PRO A 587 -9.58 7.09 21.74
CA PRO A 587 -10.98 7.43 21.54
C PRO A 587 -11.81 6.16 21.31
N LYS A 588 -13.00 6.08 21.93
CA LYS A 588 -13.88 4.91 21.79
C LYS A 588 -14.24 4.60 20.34
N TRP A 589 -14.36 5.61 19.49
CA TRP A 589 -14.70 5.41 18.09
C TRP A 589 -13.59 4.67 17.32
N GLU A 590 -12.31 4.82 17.69
CA GLU A 590 -11.22 4.07 17.05
C GLU A 590 -11.31 2.58 17.40
N LEU A 591 -11.66 2.27 18.65
CA LEU A 591 -11.92 0.88 19.05
C LEU A 591 -13.17 0.30 18.38
N GLN A 592 -14.21 1.12 18.22
CA GLN A 592 -15.40 0.74 17.45
C GLN A 592 -15.03 0.44 15.99
N ALA A 593 -14.21 1.27 15.36
CA ALA A 593 -13.74 1.07 13.99
C ALA A 593 -12.92 -0.22 13.85
N SER A 594 -11.96 -0.47 14.75
CA SER A 594 -11.21 -1.73 14.77
C SER A 594 -12.12 -2.95 14.97
N MET A 595 -13.23 -2.83 15.71
CA MET A 595 -14.17 -3.93 15.90
C MET A 595 -15.04 -4.18 14.67
N ILE A 596 -15.38 -3.14 13.92
CA ILE A 596 -16.06 -3.27 12.62
C ILE A 596 -15.14 -4.03 11.65
N GLU A 597 -13.88 -3.63 11.54
CA GLU A 597 -12.88 -4.33 10.72
C GLU A 597 -12.75 -5.81 11.14
N ALA A 598 -12.65 -6.05 12.46
CA ALA A 598 -12.57 -7.38 13.04
C ALA A 598 -13.79 -8.24 12.69
N SER A 599 -14.99 -7.65 12.70
CA SER A 599 -16.23 -8.35 12.36
C SER A 599 -16.26 -8.80 10.90
N ILE A 600 -15.73 -7.99 9.98
CA ILE A 600 -15.62 -8.37 8.56
C ILE A 600 -14.62 -9.54 8.40
N TYR A 601 -13.46 -9.46 9.07
CA TYR A 601 -12.49 -10.56 9.10
C TYR A 601 -13.04 -11.84 9.72
N GLN A 602 -13.89 -11.71 10.75
CA GLN A 602 -14.53 -12.86 11.38
C GLN A 602 -15.35 -13.67 10.36
N GLY A 603 -16.03 -13.01 9.42
CA GLY A 603 -16.71 -13.67 8.30
C GLY A 603 -15.78 -14.52 7.44
N LEU A 604 -14.60 -13.99 7.10
CA LEU A 604 -13.59 -14.75 6.38
C LEU A 604 -13.09 -15.97 7.17
N LEU A 605 -12.83 -15.81 8.48
CA LEU A 605 -12.38 -16.92 9.32
C LEU A 605 -13.42 -18.05 9.41
N GLN A 606 -14.71 -17.69 9.45
CA GLN A 606 -15.81 -18.65 9.46
C GLN A 606 -15.93 -19.39 8.12
N ASP A 607 -15.80 -18.68 7.00
CA ASP A 607 -15.93 -19.25 5.66
C ASP A 607 -14.72 -20.10 5.25
N ALA A 608 -13.52 -19.75 5.72
CA ALA A 608 -12.27 -20.43 5.35
C ALA A 608 -12.16 -21.88 5.86
N ARG A 609 -13.12 -22.37 6.66
CA ARG A 609 -13.16 -23.73 7.22
C ARG A 609 -11.79 -24.16 7.74
N LEU A 610 -11.15 -23.30 8.52
CA LEU A 610 -9.78 -23.50 9.05
C LEU A 610 -9.70 -24.63 10.09
N GLU A 611 -10.68 -25.55 10.17
CA GLU A 611 -10.62 -26.73 11.02
C GLU A 611 -9.57 -27.69 10.47
N VAL A 612 -8.34 -27.56 10.98
CA VAL A 612 -7.20 -28.40 10.61
C VAL A 612 -7.21 -29.68 11.43
N LEU A 613 -7.65 -29.61 12.68
CA LEU A 613 -7.59 -30.71 13.64
C LEU A 613 -8.97 -31.16 14.09
N GLN A 614 -9.16 -32.48 14.17
CA GLN A 614 -10.35 -33.07 14.78
C GLN A 614 -10.29 -32.95 16.30
N ARG A 615 -11.20 -32.16 16.86
CA ARG A 615 -11.33 -31.89 18.29
C ARG A 615 -12.80 -31.94 18.69
N PRO A 616 -13.13 -32.19 19.97
CA PRO A 616 -14.48 -31.99 20.46
C PRO A 616 -14.96 -30.59 20.05
N LYS A 617 -16.22 -30.46 19.62
CA LYS A 617 -16.84 -29.13 19.50
C LYS A 617 -16.96 -28.53 20.88
N VAL A 618 -15.89 -27.89 21.34
CA VAL A 618 -15.96 -26.94 22.43
C VAL A 618 -16.88 -25.82 21.93
N ASP A 619 -17.71 -25.25 22.81
CA ASP A 619 -18.39 -23.99 22.48
C ASP A 619 -17.27 -22.99 22.19
N GLY A 620 -16.87 -22.89 20.91
CA GLY A 620 -15.70 -22.13 20.49
C GLY A 620 -15.91 -20.74 21.04
N GLY A 621 -15.13 -20.40 22.06
CA GLY A 621 -15.46 -19.31 22.98
C GLY A 621 -15.57 -17.96 22.27
N GLU A 622 -15.46 -16.88 23.02
CA GLU A 622 -15.41 -15.55 22.41
C GLU A 622 -14.20 -15.36 21.47
N TYR A 623 -13.30 -16.35 21.34
CA TYR A 623 -12.11 -16.37 20.47
C TYR A 623 -12.36 -15.96 19.02
N LEU A 624 -13.41 -16.47 18.36
CA LEU A 624 -13.70 -16.07 16.97
C LEU A 624 -13.95 -14.55 16.84
N SER A 625 -14.42 -13.91 17.90
CA SER A 625 -14.60 -12.45 17.96
C SER A 625 -13.40 -11.70 18.55
N ILE A 626 -12.63 -12.34 19.45
CA ILE A 626 -11.46 -11.74 20.11
C ILE A 626 -10.25 -11.71 19.16
N ILE A 627 -10.01 -12.78 18.41
CA ILE A 627 -8.82 -12.92 17.56
C ILE A 627 -8.74 -11.78 16.55
N PRO A 628 -9.73 -11.56 15.67
CA PRO A 628 -9.62 -10.48 14.69
C PRO A 628 -9.45 -9.11 15.37
N PHE A 629 -10.14 -8.89 16.48
CA PHE A 629 -10.10 -7.60 17.16
C PHE A 629 -8.76 -7.30 17.82
N THR A 630 -8.07 -8.28 18.40
CA THR A 630 -6.71 -8.06 18.94
C THR A 630 -5.76 -7.59 17.83
N TRP A 631 -5.80 -8.24 16.67
CA TRP A 631 -4.96 -7.87 15.52
C TRP A 631 -5.33 -6.50 14.93
N THR A 632 -6.61 -6.23 14.64
CA THR A 632 -7.03 -4.95 14.05
C THR A 632 -6.85 -3.79 15.03
N SER A 633 -7.13 -3.97 16.33
CA SER A 633 -6.95 -2.91 17.33
C SER A 633 -5.47 -2.57 17.54
N CYS A 634 -4.56 -3.54 17.59
CA CYS A 634 -3.12 -3.28 17.69
C CYS A 634 -2.55 -2.65 16.41
N SER A 635 -2.92 -3.15 15.22
CA SER A 635 -2.50 -2.55 13.94
C SER A 635 -2.93 -1.09 13.83
N ASN A 636 -4.22 -0.81 14.12
CA ASN A 636 -4.77 0.53 13.98
C ASN A 636 -4.25 1.46 15.08
N SER A 637 -4.21 1.04 16.35
CA SER A 637 -3.72 1.89 17.45
C SER A 637 -2.24 2.26 17.31
N ALA A 638 -1.40 1.34 16.83
CA ALA A 638 0.00 1.61 16.54
C ALA A 638 0.22 2.33 15.20
N ARG A 639 -0.84 2.53 14.41
CA ARG A 639 -0.79 3.08 13.04
C ARG A 639 0.15 2.28 12.13
N THR A 640 0.27 0.97 12.38
CA THR A 640 1.20 0.08 11.66
C THR A 640 0.81 -0.07 10.20
N ASN A 641 -0.48 0.03 9.85
CA ASN A 641 -0.97 -0.14 8.48
C ASN A 641 -0.47 -1.44 7.83
N ALA A 642 -0.45 -2.55 8.59
CA ALA A 642 -0.08 -3.86 8.06
C ALA A 642 -1.01 -4.26 6.91
N SER A 643 -0.50 -4.99 5.92
CA SER A 643 -1.34 -5.49 4.82
C SER A 643 -2.49 -6.36 5.34
N ALA A 644 -3.60 -6.38 4.60
CA ALA A 644 -4.74 -7.20 4.97
C ALA A 644 -4.39 -8.69 5.00
N SER A 645 -3.51 -9.13 4.09
CA SER A 645 -2.96 -10.48 4.03
C SER A 645 -2.11 -10.84 5.25
N HIS A 646 -1.27 -9.91 5.74
CA HIS A 646 -0.43 -10.14 6.91
C HIS A 646 -1.29 -10.32 8.17
N LEU A 647 -2.31 -9.47 8.34
CA LEU A 647 -3.27 -9.62 9.43
C LEU A 647 -4.04 -10.93 9.33
N TRP A 648 -4.48 -11.31 8.13
CA TRP A 648 -5.18 -12.57 7.88
C TRP A 648 -4.34 -13.80 8.26
N GLU A 649 -3.09 -13.87 7.81
CA GLU A 649 -2.17 -14.98 8.14
C GLU A 649 -1.99 -15.15 9.65
N LEU A 650 -1.85 -14.03 10.38
CA LEU A 650 -1.67 -14.05 11.84
C LEU A 650 -2.98 -14.34 12.59
N MET A 651 -4.14 -13.93 12.06
CA MET A 651 -5.45 -14.33 12.58
C MET A 651 -5.69 -15.84 12.39
N ALA A 652 -5.39 -16.37 11.20
CA ALA A 652 -5.52 -17.80 10.91
C ALA A 652 -4.58 -18.64 11.78
N LEU A 653 -3.32 -18.19 11.96
CA LEU A 653 -2.38 -18.80 12.90
C LEU A 653 -2.91 -18.78 14.34
N SER A 654 -3.42 -17.63 14.79
CA SER A 654 -3.98 -17.50 16.15
C SER A 654 -5.18 -18.44 16.35
N PHE A 655 -6.00 -18.65 15.33
CA PHE A 655 -7.10 -19.62 15.41
C PHE A 655 -6.58 -21.06 15.44
N PHE A 656 -5.55 -21.36 14.65
CA PHE A 656 -4.90 -22.68 14.63
C PHE A 656 -4.27 -23.05 15.98
N THR A 657 -3.64 -22.11 16.69
CA THR A 657 -3.04 -22.41 18.00
C THR A 657 -4.07 -22.85 19.04
N TYR A 658 -5.27 -22.27 19.05
CA TYR A 658 -6.36 -22.77 19.91
C TYR A 658 -6.81 -24.19 19.54
N GLN A 659 -6.78 -24.55 18.25
CA GLN A 659 -7.10 -25.92 17.85
C GLN A 659 -6.05 -26.91 18.34
N VAL A 660 -4.77 -26.54 18.29
CA VAL A 660 -3.68 -27.38 18.82
C VAL A 660 -3.80 -27.51 20.33
N ASP A 661 -4.05 -26.41 21.04
CA ASP A 661 -4.24 -26.40 22.49
C ASP A 661 -5.35 -27.38 22.91
N GLU A 662 -6.55 -27.23 22.33
CA GLU A 662 -7.68 -28.11 22.62
C GLU A 662 -7.45 -29.56 22.20
N PHE A 663 -6.80 -29.80 21.06
CA PHE A 663 -6.45 -31.14 20.61
C PHE A 663 -5.45 -31.82 21.56
N MET A 664 -4.40 -31.10 21.96
CA MET A 664 -3.36 -31.62 22.84
C MET A 664 -3.92 -31.93 24.24
N GLU A 665 -4.77 -31.04 24.76
CA GLU A 665 -5.36 -31.18 26.09
C GLU A 665 -6.50 -32.21 26.13
N ALA A 666 -7.45 -32.17 25.17
CA ALA A 666 -8.67 -32.97 25.23
C ALA A 666 -8.61 -34.29 24.44
N VAL A 667 -7.66 -34.45 23.52
CA VAL A 667 -7.58 -35.65 22.66
C VAL A 667 -6.26 -36.40 22.88
N ALA A 668 -5.13 -35.76 22.58
CA ALA A 668 -3.82 -36.43 22.60
C ALA A 668 -3.40 -36.81 24.02
N GLY A 669 -3.47 -35.87 24.98
CA GLY A 669 -3.13 -36.12 26.38
C GLY A 669 -3.88 -37.31 26.99
N PRO A 670 -5.23 -37.33 26.93
CA PRO A 670 -6.03 -38.46 27.42
C PRO A 670 -5.73 -39.78 26.70
N ALA A 671 -5.59 -39.77 25.38
CA ALA A 671 -5.32 -40.98 24.59
C ALA A 671 -3.97 -41.64 24.94
N PHE A 672 -2.99 -40.84 25.38
CA PHE A 672 -1.66 -41.30 25.77
C PHE A 672 -1.39 -41.23 27.27
N LYS A 673 -2.44 -41.15 28.11
CA LYS A 673 -2.31 -41.20 29.56
C LYS A 673 -1.50 -42.43 30.02
N GLY A 674 -0.45 -42.20 30.79
CA GLY A 674 0.50 -43.23 31.24
C GLY A 674 1.52 -43.69 30.18
N ARG A 675 1.49 -43.12 28.96
CA ARG A 675 2.37 -43.44 27.83
C ARG A 675 2.88 -42.17 27.14
N MET A 676 3.13 -41.09 27.89
CA MET A 676 3.51 -39.78 27.35
C MET A 676 4.84 -39.80 26.58
N THR A 677 5.78 -40.67 26.93
CA THR A 677 7.01 -40.90 26.15
C THR A 677 6.72 -41.34 24.72
N HIS A 678 5.63 -42.08 24.49
CA HIS A 678 5.20 -42.46 23.14
C HIS A 678 4.60 -41.26 22.39
N LEU A 679 3.85 -40.38 23.06
CA LEU A 679 3.34 -39.17 22.44
C LEU A 679 4.48 -38.23 22.01
N HIS A 680 5.52 -38.09 22.83
CA HIS A 680 6.74 -37.39 22.44
C HIS A 680 7.40 -37.99 21.19
N ALA A 681 7.52 -39.32 21.12
CA ALA A 681 8.08 -39.98 19.95
C ALA A 681 7.25 -39.76 18.68
N ILE A 682 5.91 -39.72 18.81
CA ILE A 682 5.00 -39.40 17.70
C ILE A 682 5.19 -37.96 17.21
N ILE A 683 5.38 -37.00 18.12
CA ILE A 683 5.67 -35.60 17.76
C ILE A 683 6.99 -35.52 16.99
N ASP A 684 8.03 -36.18 17.50
CA ASP A 684 9.34 -36.25 16.83
C ASP A 684 9.23 -36.87 15.43
N GLU A 685 8.45 -37.95 15.29
CA GLU A 685 8.18 -38.59 14.00
C GLU A 685 7.41 -37.65 13.06
N ALA A 686 6.35 -36.99 13.51
CA ALA A 686 5.57 -36.05 12.70
C ALA A 686 6.44 -34.89 12.18
N VAL A 687 7.27 -34.31 13.05
CA VAL A 687 8.24 -33.27 12.68
C VAL A 687 9.26 -33.80 11.68
N HIS A 688 9.82 -34.99 11.90
CA HIS A 688 10.80 -35.58 10.99
C HIS A 688 10.20 -35.93 9.61
N CYS A 689 9.00 -36.49 9.57
CA CYS A 689 8.29 -36.84 8.35
C CYS A 689 7.88 -35.60 7.54
N SER A 690 7.67 -34.45 8.19
CA SER A 690 7.44 -33.18 7.48
C SER A 690 8.67 -32.68 6.72
N GLN A 691 9.89 -33.03 7.18
CA GLN A 691 11.14 -32.69 6.51
C GLN A 691 11.46 -33.63 5.34
N ASN A 692 11.13 -34.93 5.47
CA ASN A 692 11.43 -35.98 4.51
C ASN A 692 10.24 -36.29 3.59
N ARG A 693 10.00 -35.47 2.56
CA ARG A 693 8.89 -35.65 1.61
C ARG A 693 8.99 -36.91 0.73
N GLU A 694 10.16 -37.55 0.64
CA GLU A 694 10.33 -38.79 -0.15
C GLU A 694 9.62 -39.99 0.47
N ARG A 695 9.22 -39.92 1.76
CA ARG A 695 8.33 -40.92 2.33
C ARG A 695 6.90 -40.66 1.87
N THR A 696 6.38 -41.56 1.04
CA THR A 696 4.96 -41.62 0.68
C THR A 696 4.10 -41.58 1.95
N PRO A 697 2.99 -40.79 1.98
CA PRO A 697 2.09 -40.71 3.13
C PRO A 697 1.72 -42.09 3.71
N GLY A 698 1.53 -43.07 2.82
CA GLY A 698 1.19 -44.45 3.15
C GLY A 698 2.17 -45.18 4.09
N GLU A 699 3.46 -44.84 4.12
CA GLU A 699 4.41 -45.52 5.02
C GLU A 699 4.25 -45.06 6.48
N CYS A 700 3.70 -43.87 6.72
CA CYS A 700 3.31 -43.41 8.06
C CYS A 700 1.83 -43.67 8.38
N GLU A 701 1.03 -44.31 7.51
CA GLU A 701 -0.43 -44.38 7.67
C GLU A 701 -0.95 -45.59 8.45
N ASN A 702 -0.09 -46.44 9.00
CA ASN A 702 -0.54 -47.48 9.94
C ASN A 702 -0.82 -46.94 11.36
N THR A 703 -1.10 -45.63 11.45
CA THR A 703 -0.95 -44.85 12.68
C THR A 703 -2.29 -44.48 13.30
N ASN A 704 -2.29 -44.43 14.63
CA ASN A 704 -3.42 -43.95 15.42
C ASN A 704 -3.84 -42.54 14.97
N HIS A 705 -5.11 -42.21 15.09
CA HIS A 705 -5.71 -40.91 14.76
C HIS A 705 -4.84 -39.72 15.21
N VAL A 706 -4.31 -39.75 16.44
CA VAL A 706 -3.47 -38.67 16.99
C VAL A 706 -2.20 -38.39 16.17
N THR A 707 -1.56 -39.43 15.62
CA THR A 707 -0.35 -39.28 14.79
C THR A 707 -0.66 -38.58 13.47
N SER A 708 -1.80 -38.92 12.85
CA SER A 708 -2.25 -38.30 11.60
C SER A 708 -2.54 -36.80 11.79
N GLU A 709 -3.26 -36.47 12.87
CA GLU A 709 -3.60 -35.08 13.23
C GLU A 709 -2.35 -34.25 13.55
N LEU A 710 -1.37 -34.80 14.29
CA LEU A 710 -0.10 -34.12 14.54
C LEU A 710 0.72 -33.89 13.26
N LEU A 711 0.75 -34.86 12.35
CA LEU A 711 1.40 -34.68 11.06
C LEU A 711 0.70 -33.60 10.22
N GLN A 712 -0.62 -33.54 10.26
CA GLN A 712 -1.41 -32.51 9.59
C GLN A 712 -1.15 -31.12 10.19
N ALA A 713 -1.09 -30.99 11.52
CA ALA A 713 -0.72 -29.75 12.20
C ALA A 713 0.64 -29.22 11.73
N VAL A 714 1.66 -30.10 11.70
CA VAL A 714 3.01 -29.70 11.28
C VAL A 714 3.04 -29.29 9.81
N ARG A 715 2.36 -30.05 8.93
CA ARG A 715 2.28 -29.74 7.50
C ARG A 715 1.53 -28.44 7.23
N PHE A 716 0.43 -28.17 7.93
CA PHE A 716 -0.33 -26.92 7.77
C PHE A 716 0.56 -25.67 7.92
N ILE A 717 1.49 -25.72 8.88
CA ILE A 717 2.44 -24.63 9.11
C ILE A 717 3.56 -24.60 8.08
N LEU A 718 4.25 -25.73 7.87
CA LEU A 718 5.47 -25.75 7.05
C LEU A 718 5.19 -25.70 5.54
N ASP A 719 4.02 -26.17 5.12
CA ASP A 719 3.60 -26.16 3.72
C ASP A 719 2.91 -24.85 3.32
N ASN A 720 2.67 -23.93 4.27
CA ASN A 720 2.18 -22.58 3.97
C ASN A 720 3.09 -21.95 2.88
N PRO A 721 2.52 -21.47 1.75
CA PRO A 721 3.31 -20.97 0.63
C PRO A 721 4.26 -19.83 0.98
N THR A 722 3.88 -18.98 1.93
CA THR A 722 4.69 -17.86 2.42
C THR A 722 5.84 -18.35 3.27
N VAL A 723 5.58 -19.26 4.22
CA VAL A 723 6.63 -19.89 5.04
C VAL A 723 7.67 -20.61 4.18
N ARG A 724 7.24 -21.29 3.09
CA ARG A 724 8.17 -21.97 2.17
C ARG A 724 9.15 -21.04 1.47
N LYS A 725 8.80 -19.76 1.30
CA LYS A 725 9.64 -18.72 0.68
C LYS A 725 10.59 -18.04 1.68
N ALA A 726 10.41 -18.26 2.97
CA ALA A 726 11.28 -17.71 4.01
C ALA A 726 12.68 -18.33 3.95
N SER A 727 13.65 -17.68 4.58
CA SER A 727 15.04 -18.15 4.61
C SER A 727 15.14 -19.55 5.22
N PRO A 728 16.13 -20.37 4.83
CA PRO A 728 16.37 -21.66 5.48
C PRO A 728 16.57 -21.53 7.00
N TYR A 729 17.17 -20.42 7.46
CA TYR A 729 17.34 -20.14 8.88
C TYR A 729 15.98 -19.96 9.57
N ASP A 730 15.16 -19.03 9.09
CA ASP A 730 13.86 -18.72 9.70
C ASP A 730 12.94 -19.94 9.71
N ARG A 731 12.93 -20.72 8.62
CA ARG A 731 12.14 -21.96 8.52
C ARG A 731 12.60 -23.03 9.50
N ASN A 732 13.91 -23.19 9.67
CA ASN A 732 14.46 -24.16 10.61
C ASN A 732 14.19 -23.74 12.06
N THR A 733 14.30 -22.45 12.37
CA THR A 733 13.96 -21.91 13.69
C THR A 733 12.46 -22.08 13.98
N LEU A 734 11.59 -21.75 13.02
CA LEU A 734 10.14 -22.02 13.14
C LEU A 734 9.86 -23.50 13.43
N LEU A 735 10.51 -24.42 12.72
CA LEU A 735 10.32 -25.85 12.94
C LEU A 735 10.81 -26.31 14.33
N GLN A 736 11.95 -25.79 14.79
CA GLN A 736 12.45 -26.07 16.14
C GLN A 736 11.46 -25.60 17.21
N GLU A 737 10.90 -24.40 17.04
CA GLU A 737 9.97 -23.80 18.00
C GLU A 737 8.59 -24.46 17.95
N LEU A 738 8.12 -24.90 16.77
CA LEU A 738 6.93 -25.74 16.63
C LEU A 738 7.11 -27.08 17.35
N ARG A 739 8.27 -27.72 17.20
CA ARG A 739 8.60 -28.95 17.93
C ARG A 739 8.61 -28.70 19.44
N ILE A 740 9.27 -27.64 19.90
CA ILE A 740 9.32 -27.26 21.32
C ILE A 740 7.91 -27.04 21.88
N PHE A 741 7.07 -26.29 21.18
CA PHE A 741 5.67 -26.03 21.53
C PHE A 741 4.86 -27.33 21.73
N LEU A 742 4.93 -28.27 20.78
CA LEU A 742 4.21 -29.54 20.88
C LEU A 742 4.73 -30.41 22.04
N HIS A 743 6.05 -30.49 22.25
CA HIS A 743 6.62 -31.21 23.40
C HIS A 743 6.27 -30.53 24.73
N ALA A 744 6.17 -29.19 24.76
CA ALA A 744 5.79 -28.44 25.93
C ALA A 744 4.35 -28.75 26.37
N HIS A 745 3.41 -28.92 25.45
CA HIS A 745 2.06 -29.41 25.77
C HIS A 745 2.08 -30.76 26.49
N VAL A 746 2.82 -31.75 25.96
CA VAL A 746 2.91 -33.08 26.58
C VAL A 746 3.52 -32.98 27.98
N THR A 747 4.57 -32.17 28.13
CA THR A 747 5.23 -31.95 29.42
C THR A 747 4.29 -31.25 30.41
N GLN A 748 3.51 -30.26 29.97
CA GLN A 748 2.51 -29.59 30.78
C GLN A 748 1.43 -30.57 31.26
N VAL A 749 0.98 -31.50 30.42
CA VAL A 749 0.02 -32.54 30.82
C VAL A 749 0.63 -33.49 31.87
N GLU A 750 1.91 -33.87 31.74
CA GLU A 750 2.62 -34.65 32.75
C GLU A 750 2.74 -33.91 34.09
N ASP A 751 3.08 -32.62 34.02
CA ASP A 751 3.23 -31.76 35.18
C ASP A 751 1.87 -31.56 35.89
N ASN A 752 0.78 -31.32 35.15
CA ASN A 752 -0.60 -31.27 35.67
C ASN A 752 -0.98 -32.59 36.36
N ALA A 753 -0.69 -33.74 35.73
CA ALA A 753 -1.00 -35.05 36.31
C ALA A 753 -0.20 -35.33 37.58
N SER A 754 1.04 -34.83 37.67
CA SER A 754 1.90 -34.98 38.85
C SER A 754 1.41 -34.10 40.00
N PHE A 755 1.12 -32.82 39.71
CA PHE A 755 0.51 -31.91 40.67
C PHE A 755 -0.84 -32.42 41.19
N GLY A 756 -1.70 -32.94 40.30
CA GLY A 756 -2.97 -33.55 40.68
C GLY A 756 -2.84 -34.71 41.67
N ARG A 757 -1.74 -35.50 41.61
CA ARG A 757 -1.48 -36.59 42.57
C ARG A 757 -1.05 -36.05 43.94
N GLU A 758 -0.24 -35.00 44.01
CA GLU A 758 0.17 -34.36 45.27
C GLU A 758 -1.01 -33.69 45.98
N ARG A 759 -1.95 -33.12 45.23
CA ARG A 759 -3.18 -32.57 45.84
C ARG A 759 -4.01 -33.63 46.56
N LEU A 760 -3.99 -34.87 46.08
CA LEU A 760 -4.70 -35.99 46.71
C LEU A 760 -4.04 -36.42 48.03
N THR A 761 -2.75 -36.12 48.26
CA THR A 761 -2.07 -36.37 49.53
C THR A 761 -2.31 -35.27 50.57
N GLY A 762 -3.01 -34.19 50.21
CA GLY A 762 -3.37 -33.07 51.09
C GLY A 762 -2.36 -31.92 51.08
N ASP A 763 -1.30 -32.01 50.30
CA ASP A 763 -0.34 -30.92 50.15
C ASP A 763 -0.95 -29.79 49.31
N LYS A 764 -0.96 -28.57 49.88
CA LYS A 764 -1.47 -27.37 49.20
C LYS A 764 -0.45 -26.74 48.26
N ALA A 765 0.83 -26.95 48.52
CA ALA A 765 1.95 -26.45 47.74
C ALA A 765 2.58 -27.60 46.96
N LEU A 766 3.08 -27.30 45.76
CA LEU A 766 3.83 -28.26 44.96
C LEU A 766 5.14 -28.61 45.68
N THR A 767 5.33 -29.88 46.03
CA THR A 767 6.51 -30.39 46.75
C THR A 767 7.52 -31.02 45.79
N SER A 768 7.05 -31.66 44.72
CA SER A 768 7.90 -32.23 43.68
C SER A 768 7.64 -31.54 42.34
N TYR A 769 8.62 -30.75 41.90
CA TYR A 769 8.55 -30.02 40.64
C TYR A 769 9.78 -30.30 39.77
N ARG A 770 9.58 -30.35 38.46
CA ARG A 770 10.63 -30.65 37.47
C ARG A 770 11.73 -29.59 37.44
N SER A 771 11.37 -28.33 37.68
CA SER A 771 12.30 -27.21 37.70
C SER A 771 11.72 -26.03 38.48
N GLN A 772 12.58 -25.23 39.10
CA GLN A 772 12.19 -24.00 39.80
C GLN A 772 11.40 -23.02 38.89
N LEU A 773 10.61 -22.14 39.50
CA LEU A 773 9.63 -21.28 38.84
C LEU A 773 10.19 -20.57 37.59
N TYR A 774 11.33 -19.88 37.70
CA TYR A 774 11.91 -19.13 36.58
C TYR A 774 12.19 -20.04 35.38
N ARG A 775 12.77 -21.23 35.59
CA ARG A 775 13.06 -22.17 34.49
C ARG A 775 11.77 -22.72 33.90
N TRP A 776 10.78 -23.06 34.72
CA TRP A 776 9.49 -23.56 34.25
C TRP A 776 8.72 -22.50 33.45
N VAL A 777 8.76 -21.24 33.89
CA VAL A 777 8.21 -20.10 33.16
C VAL A 777 8.95 -19.87 31.85
N HIS A 778 10.27 -19.86 31.87
CA HIS A 778 11.09 -19.60 30.69
C HIS A 778 11.20 -20.77 29.71
N THR A 779 10.62 -21.94 30.00
CA THR A 779 10.57 -23.06 29.04
C THR A 779 9.14 -23.59 28.93
N ILE A 780 8.80 -24.65 29.68
CA ILE A 780 7.61 -25.48 29.52
C ILE A 780 6.32 -24.65 29.43
N SER A 781 6.13 -23.70 30.33
CA SER A 781 4.87 -22.96 30.39
C SER A 781 4.75 -21.86 29.33
N SER A 782 5.81 -21.12 29.04
CA SER A 782 5.80 -20.13 27.94
C SER A 782 5.83 -20.77 26.55
N ASP A 783 6.46 -21.93 26.44
CA ASP A 783 6.56 -22.66 25.18
C ASP A 783 5.20 -23.27 24.80
N HIS A 784 4.41 -23.81 25.74
CA HIS A 784 3.10 -24.42 25.41
C HIS A 784 1.99 -23.41 25.09
N ILE A 785 2.14 -22.12 25.37
CA ILE A 785 1.14 -21.10 24.99
C ILE A 785 1.38 -20.54 23.57
N ALA A 786 2.16 -21.24 22.76
CA ALA A 786 2.48 -20.93 21.37
C ALA A 786 3.25 -19.61 21.12
N GLY A 787 3.65 -18.87 22.15
CA GLY A 787 4.30 -17.55 22.03
C GLY A 787 5.54 -17.57 21.11
N PRO A 788 6.57 -18.37 21.43
CA PRO A 788 7.78 -18.46 20.60
C PRO A 788 7.51 -18.99 19.19
N PHE A 789 6.72 -20.05 19.10
CA PHE A 789 6.29 -20.61 17.81
C PHE A 789 5.64 -19.55 16.90
N CYS A 790 4.69 -18.77 17.43
CA CYS A 790 4.00 -17.74 16.66
C CYS A 790 4.92 -16.59 16.26
N PHE A 791 5.85 -16.20 17.14
CA PHE A 791 6.84 -15.17 16.83
C PHE A 791 7.69 -15.57 15.63
N TYR A 792 8.19 -16.80 15.59
CA TYR A 792 9.01 -17.27 14.47
C TYR A 792 8.19 -17.62 13.21
N TYR A 793 6.88 -17.85 13.33
CA TYR A 793 6.01 -17.86 12.16
C TYR A 793 5.91 -16.46 11.55
N ALA A 794 5.72 -15.44 12.40
CA ALA A 794 5.69 -14.05 11.95
C ALA A 794 7.01 -13.64 11.29
N THR A 795 8.17 -14.05 11.81
CA THR A 795 9.47 -13.75 11.17
C THR A 795 9.61 -14.40 9.80
N CYS A 796 9.09 -15.62 9.61
CA CYS A 796 9.00 -16.24 8.28
C CYS A 796 8.17 -15.38 7.32
N LEU A 797 7.00 -14.88 7.75
CA LEU A 797 6.18 -13.99 6.94
C LEU A 797 6.94 -12.72 6.57
N LEU A 798 7.58 -12.05 7.54
CA LEU A 798 8.32 -10.82 7.32
C LEU A 798 9.49 -11.02 6.35
N GLY A 799 10.27 -12.09 6.53
CA GLY A 799 11.37 -12.44 5.63
C GLY A 799 10.89 -12.69 4.20
N ALA A 800 9.79 -13.44 4.03
CA ALA A 800 9.27 -13.86 2.74
C ALA A 800 8.48 -12.79 1.97
N THR A 801 7.80 -11.87 2.68
CA THR A 801 6.89 -10.89 2.05
C THR A 801 7.51 -9.52 1.85
N LEU A 802 8.42 -9.11 2.73
CA LEU A 802 9.06 -7.78 2.64
C LEU A 802 10.40 -7.80 1.90
N THR A 803 10.92 -8.98 1.55
CA THR A 803 12.17 -9.13 0.80
C THR A 803 11.86 -9.64 -0.59
N ALA A 804 12.22 -8.86 -1.62
CA ALA A 804 11.98 -9.27 -3.01
C ALA A 804 12.88 -10.44 -3.46
N HIS A 805 14.10 -10.52 -2.92
CA HIS A 805 15.11 -11.49 -3.33
C HIS A 805 15.77 -12.20 -2.14
N PRO A 806 16.11 -13.50 -2.29
CA PRO A 806 16.88 -14.24 -1.29
C PRO A 806 18.15 -13.48 -0.83
N PRO A 807 18.60 -13.66 0.42
CA PRO A 807 18.32 -14.80 1.30
C PRO A 807 17.01 -14.72 2.11
N ASN A 808 16.20 -13.66 1.99
CA ASN A 808 14.92 -13.49 2.69
C ASN A 808 15.02 -13.65 4.23
N ASP A 809 16.20 -13.47 4.83
CA ASP A 809 16.40 -13.60 6.28
C ASP A 809 15.78 -12.38 6.98
N CYS A 810 14.91 -12.64 7.97
CA CYS A 810 14.29 -11.58 8.76
C CYS A 810 15.32 -10.80 9.61
N PHE A 811 16.35 -11.49 10.11
CA PHE A 811 17.38 -10.91 10.99
C PHE A 811 18.78 -11.33 10.53
N PRO A 812 19.40 -10.66 9.54
CA PRO A 812 20.65 -11.13 8.94
C PRO A 812 21.84 -11.20 9.92
N LYS A 813 21.85 -10.44 11.03
CA LYS A 813 22.98 -10.40 11.98
C LYS A 813 22.74 -11.27 13.22
N SER A 814 23.81 -11.83 13.78
CA SER A 814 23.75 -12.60 15.03
C SER A 814 23.23 -11.78 16.21
N SER A 815 23.61 -10.49 16.30
CA SER A 815 23.10 -9.52 17.27
C SER A 815 21.57 -9.39 17.19
N GLN A 816 21.03 -9.24 15.97
CA GLN A 816 19.60 -9.13 15.71
C GLN A 816 18.87 -10.42 16.08
N LYS A 817 19.40 -11.59 15.67
CA LYS A 817 18.84 -12.90 16.03
C LYS A 817 18.77 -13.10 17.55
N TYR A 818 19.83 -12.72 18.26
CA TYR A 818 19.90 -12.82 19.71
C TYR A 818 18.89 -11.88 20.40
N LEU A 819 18.82 -10.62 19.99
CA LEU A 819 17.89 -9.64 20.56
C LEU A 819 16.42 -9.97 20.23
N ALA A 820 16.15 -10.54 19.05
CA ALA A 820 14.83 -11.06 18.68
C ALA A 820 14.42 -12.23 19.59
N ALA A 821 15.32 -13.20 19.80
CA ALA A 821 15.09 -14.30 20.73
C ALA A 821 14.84 -13.82 22.18
N ALA A 822 15.62 -12.84 22.65
CA ALA A 822 15.44 -12.24 23.97
C ALA A 822 14.07 -11.53 24.10
N THR A 823 13.69 -10.74 23.09
CA THR A 823 12.37 -10.07 23.02
C THR A 823 11.26 -11.11 23.09
N CYS A 824 11.32 -12.13 22.25
CA CYS A 824 10.35 -13.21 22.17
C CYS A 824 10.20 -13.95 23.51
N ARG A 825 11.31 -14.28 24.18
CA ARG A 825 11.31 -15.04 25.43
C ARG A 825 10.65 -14.26 26.56
N HIS A 826 11.06 -13.00 26.76
CA HIS A 826 10.47 -12.12 27.78
C HIS A 826 8.98 -11.83 27.50
N LEU A 827 8.61 -11.65 26.22
CA LEU A 827 7.22 -11.47 25.81
C LEU A 827 6.36 -12.69 26.17
N SER A 828 6.85 -13.89 25.89
CA SER A 828 6.14 -15.14 26.16
C SER A 828 6.00 -15.40 27.66
N CYS A 829 7.03 -15.12 28.45
CA CYS A 829 6.99 -15.23 29.91
C CYS A 829 5.94 -14.28 30.52
N MET A 830 5.93 -13.03 30.08
CA MET A 830 4.91 -12.05 30.48
C MET A 830 3.50 -12.56 30.14
N CYS A 831 3.29 -13.04 28.92
CA CYS A 831 1.99 -13.54 28.47
C CYS A 831 1.52 -14.73 29.31
N ARG A 832 2.43 -15.68 29.62
CA ARG A 832 2.12 -16.83 30.47
C ARG A 832 1.74 -16.41 31.88
N MET A 833 2.50 -15.50 32.49
CA MET A 833 2.18 -15.01 33.84
C MET A 833 0.83 -14.27 33.87
N TYR A 834 0.51 -13.50 32.84
CA TYR A 834 -0.81 -12.86 32.69
C TYR A 834 -1.95 -13.88 32.56
N ASN A 835 -1.74 -14.93 31.75
CA ASN A 835 -2.67 -16.05 31.64
C ASN A 835 -2.89 -16.70 33.01
N ASP A 836 -1.82 -17.06 33.72
CA ASP A 836 -1.88 -17.72 35.04
C ASP A 836 -2.61 -16.89 36.11
N ILE A 837 -2.47 -15.57 36.10
CA ILE A 837 -3.22 -14.67 37.00
C ILE A 837 -4.72 -14.75 36.74
N GLY A 838 -5.10 -14.73 35.46
CA GLY A 838 -6.48 -14.79 35.00
C GLY A 838 -7.13 -16.14 35.25
N SER A 839 -6.42 -17.22 34.92
CA SER A 839 -6.90 -18.59 34.99
C SER A 839 -6.79 -19.24 36.36
N TRP A 840 -6.14 -18.62 37.36
CA TRP A 840 -5.88 -19.20 38.69
C TRP A 840 -7.07 -20.00 39.27
N ASN A 841 -8.28 -19.42 39.26
CA ASN A 841 -9.44 -20.07 39.85
C ASN A 841 -9.85 -21.33 39.10
N ARG A 842 -9.73 -21.32 37.77
CA ARG A 842 -10.01 -22.47 36.90
C ARG A 842 -8.93 -23.52 37.08
N ASP A 843 -7.67 -23.14 36.92
CA ASP A 843 -6.55 -24.07 36.99
C ASP A 843 -6.45 -24.73 38.38
N HIS A 844 -6.69 -23.98 39.45
CA HIS A 844 -6.75 -24.54 40.80
C HIS A 844 -7.89 -25.55 40.97
N ARG A 845 -9.04 -25.35 40.32
CA ARG A 845 -10.16 -26.31 40.36
C ARG A 845 -9.86 -27.55 39.53
N GLU A 846 -9.36 -27.37 38.33
CA GLU A 846 -9.08 -28.45 37.36
C GLU A 846 -7.80 -29.24 37.71
N GLY A 847 -6.95 -28.70 38.59
CA GLY A 847 -5.66 -29.31 38.92
C GLY A 847 -4.61 -29.08 37.85
N ASN A 848 -4.75 -28.00 37.08
CA ASN A 848 -3.75 -27.56 36.13
C ASN A 848 -2.65 -26.78 36.87
N LEU A 849 -1.39 -27.11 36.58
CA LEU A 849 -0.24 -26.43 37.15
C LEU A 849 -0.20 -24.98 36.66
N ASN A 850 0.02 -24.06 37.59
CA ASN A 850 -0.05 -22.62 37.42
C ASN A 850 1.10 -22.00 38.22
N CYS A 851 1.66 -20.86 37.79
CA CYS A 851 2.72 -20.15 38.50
C CYS A 851 2.50 -20.09 40.02
N LEU A 852 1.26 -19.82 40.47
CA LEU A 852 0.98 -19.63 41.89
C LEU A 852 1.10 -20.91 42.73
N HIS A 853 1.06 -22.10 42.13
CA HIS A 853 1.23 -23.37 42.85
C HIS A 853 2.67 -23.64 43.31
N PHE A 854 3.65 -22.89 42.78
CA PHE A 854 5.05 -23.03 43.13
C PHE A 854 5.34 -22.56 44.57
N PRO A 855 6.27 -23.22 45.29
CA PRO A 855 6.55 -22.92 46.70
C PRO A 855 7.03 -21.48 46.93
N GLU A 856 7.65 -20.85 45.93
CA GLU A 856 8.06 -19.44 45.94
C GLU A 856 6.89 -18.46 46.25
N PHE A 857 5.64 -18.85 46.00
CA PHE A 857 4.44 -18.07 46.32
C PHE A 857 3.75 -18.49 47.63
N SER A 858 4.24 -19.53 48.30
CA SER A 858 3.67 -20.04 49.56
C SER A 858 4.35 -19.48 50.81
N GLU A 859 5.54 -18.89 50.67
CA GLU A 859 6.38 -18.46 51.81
C GLU A 859 5.89 -17.21 52.53
N THR A 860 5.07 -16.37 51.88
CA THR A 860 4.77 -15.00 52.37
C THR A 860 3.34 -14.80 52.83
N THR A 861 2.37 -15.45 52.18
CA THR A 861 0.94 -15.22 52.44
C THR A 861 0.10 -16.36 51.87
N SER A 862 -1.00 -16.69 52.54
CA SER A 862 -2.03 -17.60 52.00
C SER A 862 -3.12 -16.87 51.23
N ASP A 863 -3.07 -15.53 51.14
CA ASP A 863 -4.05 -14.74 50.39
C ASP A 863 -3.75 -14.77 48.88
N ASP A 864 -4.69 -15.32 48.12
CA ASP A 864 -4.61 -15.41 46.67
C ASP A 864 -4.51 -14.03 46.00
N ALA A 865 -5.09 -12.98 46.59
CA ALA A 865 -5.01 -11.63 46.03
C ALA A 865 -3.57 -11.08 46.08
N GLU A 866 -2.88 -11.26 47.21
CA GLU A 866 -1.49 -10.85 47.39
C GLU A 866 -0.52 -11.69 46.53
N ARG A 867 -0.79 -12.99 46.40
CA ARG A 867 -0.02 -13.90 45.53
C ARG A 867 -0.15 -13.50 44.06
N LYS A 868 -1.37 -13.21 43.60
CA LYS A 868 -1.62 -12.67 42.25
C LYS A 868 -0.94 -11.33 42.02
N ALA A 869 -0.94 -10.43 43.02
CA ALA A 869 -0.24 -9.15 42.92
C ALA A 869 1.28 -9.32 42.82
N SER A 870 1.83 -10.31 43.51
CA SER A 870 3.25 -10.67 43.44
C SER A 870 3.62 -11.22 42.05
N LEU A 871 2.82 -12.14 41.51
CA LEU A 871 3.00 -12.65 40.14
C LEU A 871 2.83 -11.54 39.09
N LEU A 872 1.87 -10.63 39.28
CA LEU A 872 1.69 -9.46 38.42
C LEU A 872 2.93 -8.57 38.40
N THR A 873 3.61 -8.41 39.54
CA THR A 873 4.86 -7.65 39.63
C THR A 873 5.98 -8.28 38.79
N LEU A 874 6.10 -9.62 38.82
CA LEU A 874 7.03 -10.36 37.96
C LEU A 874 6.66 -10.24 36.48
N ALA A 875 5.37 -10.32 36.15
CA ALA A 875 4.90 -10.14 34.78
C ALA A 875 5.19 -8.71 34.26
N GLN A 876 5.09 -7.69 35.11
CA GLN A 876 5.49 -6.32 34.75
C GLN A 876 7.02 -6.17 34.59
N TYR A 877 7.82 -6.96 35.33
CA TYR A 877 9.26 -7.03 35.08
C TYR A 877 9.52 -7.62 33.68
N GLU A 878 8.97 -8.79 33.36
CA GLU A 878 9.11 -9.40 32.03
C GLU A 878 8.63 -8.47 30.91
N ARG A 879 7.54 -7.72 31.16
CA ARG A 879 7.04 -6.69 30.25
C ARG A 879 8.08 -5.60 29.95
N LYS A 880 8.74 -5.08 30.99
CA LYS A 880 9.81 -4.09 30.82
C LYS A 880 11.01 -4.66 30.07
N GLN A 881 11.35 -5.93 30.31
CA GLN A 881 12.48 -6.59 29.66
C GLN A 881 12.27 -6.78 28.16
N TRP A 882 11.10 -7.27 27.70
CA TRP A 882 10.87 -7.39 26.26
C TRP A 882 10.80 -6.02 25.58
N CYS A 883 10.21 -5.00 26.20
CA CYS A 883 10.21 -3.63 25.66
C CYS A 883 11.64 -3.10 25.46
N ASN A 884 12.52 -3.34 26.44
CA ASN A 884 13.93 -2.93 26.34
C ASN A 884 14.67 -3.71 25.24
N ALA A 885 14.48 -5.03 25.17
CA ALA A 885 15.09 -5.87 24.14
C ALA A 885 14.64 -5.47 22.73
N LEU A 886 13.35 -5.17 22.54
CA LEU A 886 12.80 -4.71 21.27
C LEU A 886 13.40 -3.36 20.84
N GLN A 887 13.54 -2.41 21.76
CA GLN A 887 14.18 -1.12 21.47
C GLN A 887 15.66 -1.29 21.07
N GLN A 888 16.37 -2.25 21.65
CA GLN A 888 17.74 -2.56 21.25
C GLN A 888 17.78 -3.25 19.88
N LEU A 889 16.85 -4.17 19.62
CA LEU A 889 16.70 -4.83 18.32
C LEU A 889 16.44 -3.80 17.21
N GLU A 890 15.50 -2.88 17.40
CA GLU A 890 15.18 -1.83 16.43
C GLU A 890 16.41 -0.97 16.11
N LYS A 891 17.15 -0.52 17.14
CA LYS A 891 18.39 0.25 16.95
C LYS A 891 19.43 -0.52 16.15
N GLU A 892 19.63 -1.81 16.46
CA GLU A 892 20.60 -2.67 15.76
C GLU A 892 20.17 -2.96 14.31
N MET A 893 18.86 -3.03 14.03
CA MET A 893 18.33 -3.19 12.69
C MET A 893 18.53 -1.92 11.86
N VAL A 894 18.17 -0.75 12.40
CA VAL A 894 18.18 0.52 11.67
C VAL A 894 19.59 1.07 11.51
N HIS A 895 20.40 1.15 12.58
CA HIS A 895 21.78 1.62 12.50
C HIS A 895 22.71 0.64 11.76
N GLY A 896 22.28 -0.62 11.65
CA GLY A 896 23.02 -1.66 10.96
C GLY A 896 22.91 -1.63 9.44
N ALA A 897 22.05 -0.79 8.87
CA ALA A 897 21.79 -0.71 7.43
C ALA A 897 22.68 0.34 6.74
N SER A 898 23.43 -0.08 5.72
CA SER A 898 24.35 0.78 4.96
C SER A 898 23.67 1.56 3.83
N GLU A 899 22.55 1.05 3.32
CA GLU A 899 21.85 1.59 2.16
C GLU A 899 20.42 2.05 2.54
N PRO A 900 19.89 3.09 1.88
CA PRO A 900 18.55 3.61 2.17
C PRO A 900 17.43 2.56 2.10
N ALA A 901 17.48 1.68 1.10
CA ALA A 901 16.51 0.58 0.95
C ALA A 901 16.56 -0.41 2.12
N ALA A 902 17.76 -0.80 2.56
CA ALA A 902 17.94 -1.67 3.72
C ALA A 902 17.45 -1.01 5.02
N ALA A 903 17.68 0.31 5.18
CA ALA A 903 17.21 1.06 6.35
C ALA A 903 15.68 1.15 6.42
N ARG A 904 15.01 1.40 5.30
CA ARG A 904 13.54 1.37 5.23
C ARG A 904 12.99 -0.01 5.55
N LEU A 905 13.57 -1.06 4.96
CA LEU A 905 13.16 -2.44 5.23
C LEU A 905 13.32 -2.80 6.71
N ALA A 906 14.45 -2.45 7.33
CA ALA A 906 14.71 -2.65 8.75
C ALA A 906 13.67 -1.93 9.62
N LYS A 907 13.41 -0.65 9.35
CA LYS A 907 12.38 0.13 10.06
C LYS A 907 11.00 -0.52 9.93
N ARG A 908 10.63 -0.98 8.72
CA ARG A 908 9.34 -1.60 8.49
C ARG A 908 9.17 -2.92 9.24
N ARG A 909 10.18 -3.78 9.21
CA ARG A 909 10.20 -5.02 9.99
C ARG A 909 10.05 -4.74 11.49
N ALA A 910 10.76 -3.74 12.01
CA ALA A 910 10.65 -3.34 13.42
C ALA A 910 9.21 -2.92 13.79
N CYS A 911 8.53 -2.15 12.94
CA CYS A 911 7.12 -1.76 13.17
C CYS A 911 6.17 -2.96 13.25
N LEU A 912 6.37 -3.98 12.41
CA LEU A 912 5.52 -5.18 12.40
C LEU A 912 5.82 -6.12 13.58
N ILE A 913 7.09 -6.22 14.00
CA ILE A 913 7.48 -6.93 15.22
C ILE A 913 6.90 -6.25 16.47
N ASP A 914 6.95 -4.93 16.54
CA ASP A 914 6.31 -4.15 17.62
C ASP A 914 4.80 -4.39 17.67
N MET A 915 4.13 -4.40 16.51
CA MET A 915 2.71 -4.75 16.43
C MET A 915 2.43 -6.15 16.97
N PHE A 916 3.22 -7.16 16.58
CA PHE A 916 3.11 -8.52 17.10
C PHE A 916 3.25 -8.54 18.63
N CYS A 917 4.28 -7.87 19.17
CA CYS A 917 4.51 -7.80 20.62
C CYS A 917 3.32 -7.15 21.35
N LYS A 918 2.75 -6.08 20.79
CA LYS A 918 1.55 -5.42 21.33
C LYS A 918 0.32 -6.32 21.31
N VAL A 919 0.15 -7.15 20.27
CA VAL A 919 -0.95 -8.13 20.21
C VAL A 919 -0.81 -9.16 21.33
N THR A 920 0.39 -9.72 21.52
CA THR A 920 0.64 -10.68 22.62
C THR A 920 0.44 -10.05 24.00
N ASP A 921 0.91 -8.81 24.22
CA ASP A 921 0.67 -8.05 25.45
C ASP A 921 -0.83 -7.79 25.66
N LEU A 922 -1.57 -7.43 24.61
CA LEU A 922 -3.01 -7.23 24.69
C LEU A 922 -3.77 -8.51 25.06
N TYR A 923 -3.40 -9.66 24.49
CA TYR A 923 -3.98 -10.96 24.88
C TYR A 923 -3.83 -11.20 26.38
N GLY A 924 -2.60 -11.04 26.90
CA GLY A 924 -2.38 -11.25 28.32
C GLY A 924 -3.12 -10.21 29.19
N GLN A 925 -3.22 -8.94 28.78
CA GLN A 925 -4.02 -7.93 29.50
C GLN A 925 -5.50 -8.29 29.58
N ILE A 926 -6.05 -8.94 28.54
CA ILE A 926 -7.44 -9.42 28.57
C ILE A 926 -7.58 -10.56 29.59
N TYR A 927 -6.64 -11.53 29.62
CA TYR A 927 -6.66 -12.62 30.60
C TYR A 927 -6.65 -12.10 32.05
N VAL A 928 -5.89 -11.04 32.33
CA VAL A 928 -5.89 -10.40 33.66
C VAL A 928 -7.25 -9.78 34.01
N LEU A 929 -7.98 -9.25 33.02
CA LEU A 929 -9.30 -8.66 33.24
C LEU A 929 -10.43 -9.69 33.33
N ARG A 930 -10.34 -10.77 32.56
CA ARG A 930 -11.35 -11.82 32.44
C ARG A 930 -10.69 -13.10 31.93
N ASP A 931 -10.95 -14.22 32.59
CA ASP A 931 -10.63 -15.53 32.02
C ASP A 931 -11.48 -15.73 30.75
N VAL A 932 -10.82 -15.84 29.60
CA VAL A 932 -11.44 -16.03 28.28
C VAL A 932 -11.30 -17.46 27.78
N SER A 933 -10.74 -18.38 28.57
CA SER A 933 -10.56 -19.76 28.16
C SER A 933 -11.85 -20.57 28.12
N SER A 934 -11.85 -21.58 27.26
CA SER A 934 -12.86 -22.64 27.23
C SER A 934 -12.82 -23.47 28.52
N VAL A 935 -13.98 -23.92 29.01
CA VAL A 935 -14.09 -24.84 30.15
C VAL A 935 -14.35 -26.25 29.64
N ILE A 936 -13.60 -27.25 30.13
CA ILE A 936 -13.82 -28.65 29.79
C ILE A 936 -15.08 -29.15 30.50
N LYS A 937 -16.12 -29.54 29.74
CA LYS A 937 -17.43 -29.95 30.29
C LYS A 937 -17.37 -31.24 31.13
N ASP A 938 -16.36 -32.09 30.96
CA ASP A 938 -16.31 -33.40 31.63
C ASP A 938 -15.90 -33.35 33.11
N VAL A 939 -15.39 -32.23 33.63
CA VAL A 939 -15.10 -32.08 35.06
C VAL A 939 -16.33 -31.68 35.88
N VAL A 940 -17.34 -31.05 35.25
CA VAL A 940 -18.53 -30.55 35.97
C VAL A 940 -19.47 -31.68 36.41
N ARG A 941 -19.39 -32.87 35.82
CA ARG A 941 -20.28 -33.99 36.22
C ARG A 941 -19.91 -34.71 37.52
N ASN A 942 -18.74 -34.47 38.09
CA ASN A 942 -18.31 -35.14 39.32
C ASN A 942 -18.27 -34.21 40.56
N GLY A 943 -18.90 -33.02 40.48
CA GLY A 943 -18.86 -32.01 41.54
C GLY A 943 -20.19 -31.66 42.22
N GLU A 944 -21.31 -32.28 41.84
CA GLU A 944 -22.58 -32.27 42.58
C GLU A 944 -22.80 -33.63 43.24
#